data_AF-A0A7R6W851-F1
#
_entry.id   AF-A0A7R6W851-F1
#
_cell.length_a   1.000
_cell.length_b   1.000
_cell.length_c   1.000
_cell.angle_alpha   90.00
_cell.angle_beta   90.00
_cell.angle_gamma   90.00
#
_symmetry.space_group_name_H-M   'P 1'
#
loop_
_entity.id
_entity.type
_entity.pdbx_description
1 polymer ?
#
loop_
_entity_poly.entity_id
_entity_poly.type
_entity_poly.pdbx_seq_one_letter_code
_entity_poly.pdbx_strand_id
1 'polypeptide(L)'
;MRVEQILHTIKAVFLCLFVSQIQATPSQDLSTSFSTPEEIRSYYEQSDYSKFVHITNSTIEQSDLEKGFLLLGEANYKVNNPLIVDASTPVLFIHGVDRMRSILTPLNKGKPLIKVRDSRYINISNIRFNGFNQYSGINLLTEGDSSVVVDVSDSFIEKGAFIFNAPGTYQLQGNYFTGRGKVSSQIVLNNDLADLFVYGGNITNSGMDKSFNVTGNSHINIQSGRFRIFATGVQRTRGVADFRIDSQTTVDKPHQIINVRSEGNNGKKIGGSAFIYVPPSEKKIDIDIINSAGSWKLSGVHKSTFAYYNAAGTLRLIGNTSASGVGQFVNSNIGSGFKILAVVNTLSENPKVKSDNQRFYVNNIYAGKIIVGRFKLPPFFKVDEYAGETAGLFPINLNIDIPKALKKPKILKPFPEMTNVKKYGVKGDGVTDDTVAIQHVFNNKHSIYFPAGHYLINESIKFNVDNKYDHGAGGFIAGEGSEKVIIERVEGGAVFGTQGMAYATMQGLTFKSKRYFVHNDSVFPAAVNFEFTKGTGHATQSNSIYDVKIENANIGIGIGNKSQQQCSENLFVGLAIENVNMAISIGSYNALANVFVNLTVFDANNVIGHGEGYSGGTWSIVGGYFSGIKLNVFKFLNSSDGVYFFDDIKVSDSPLFTTNDTGASFNIFFNKSELKKAGFYIKSAGGVFLNDSVLSEFKIHGHGVISDNYIINNSNSDIVNELNVNHGSYFLGK
;
A
#
# COMPACT_ATOMS: atom_id res chain seq x y z
N MET A 1 20.57 -22.41 -23.60
CA MET A 1 19.44 -23.34 -23.39
C MET A 1 19.67 -24.45 -22.34
N ARG A 2 20.89 -24.85 -21.95
CA ARG A 2 21.07 -25.92 -20.91
C ARG A 2 21.30 -25.46 -19.47
N VAL A 3 21.53 -24.16 -19.21
CA VAL A 3 21.81 -23.65 -17.85
C VAL A 3 20.54 -23.25 -17.08
N GLU A 4 19.51 -22.76 -17.77
CA GLU A 4 18.23 -22.39 -17.13
C GLU A 4 17.41 -23.60 -16.65
N GLN A 5 17.44 -24.71 -17.39
CA GLN A 5 16.81 -25.96 -16.95
C GLN A 5 17.53 -26.56 -15.72
N ILE A 6 18.84 -26.38 -15.60
CA ILE A 6 19.60 -26.81 -14.42
C ILE A 6 19.28 -25.92 -13.21
N LEU A 7 19.14 -24.60 -13.38
CA LEU A 7 18.72 -23.69 -12.32
C LEU A 7 17.28 -23.95 -11.83
N HIS A 8 16.36 -24.28 -12.74
CA HIS A 8 15.00 -24.70 -12.37
C HIS A 8 15.00 -26.03 -11.60
N THR A 9 15.82 -26.99 -12.02
CA THR A 9 15.92 -28.30 -11.35
C THR A 9 16.60 -28.18 -9.98
N ILE A 10 17.65 -27.35 -9.84
CA ILE A 10 18.30 -27.10 -8.54
C ILE A 10 17.37 -26.37 -7.58
N LYS A 11 16.58 -25.39 -8.05
CA LYS A 11 15.53 -24.75 -7.23
C LYS A 11 14.45 -25.74 -6.81
N ALA A 12 14.01 -26.63 -7.70
CA ALA A 12 13.03 -27.67 -7.38
C ALA A 12 13.57 -28.70 -6.37
N VAL A 13 14.84 -29.09 -6.49
CA VAL A 13 15.50 -30.03 -5.56
C VAL A 13 15.77 -29.38 -4.19
N PHE A 14 16.15 -28.09 -4.14
CA PHE A 14 16.27 -27.36 -2.88
C PHE A 14 14.92 -27.15 -2.18
N LEU A 15 13.85 -26.90 -2.96
CA LEU A 15 12.50 -26.79 -2.43
C LEU A 15 11.98 -28.14 -1.89
N CYS A 16 12.25 -29.25 -2.59
CA CYS A 16 11.86 -30.59 -2.13
C CYS A 16 12.64 -31.06 -0.88
N LEU A 17 13.93 -30.70 -0.74
CA LEU A 17 14.73 -31.11 0.42
C LEU A 17 14.31 -30.39 1.71
N PHE A 18 13.85 -29.13 1.65
CA PHE A 18 13.30 -28.43 2.82
C PHE A 18 11.86 -28.83 3.15
N VAL A 19 11.04 -29.17 2.15
CA VAL A 19 9.63 -29.57 2.36
C VAL A 19 9.50 -30.89 3.12
N SER A 20 10.52 -31.75 3.10
CA SER A 20 10.48 -33.06 3.79
C SER A 20 10.77 -33.01 5.30
N GLN A 21 11.21 -31.87 5.87
CA GLN A 21 11.58 -31.78 7.30
C GLN A 21 10.61 -30.99 8.19
N ILE A 22 9.53 -30.42 7.66
CA ILE A 22 8.57 -29.64 8.45
C ILE A 22 7.14 -30.17 8.27
N GLN A 23 6.94 -31.47 8.51
CA GLN A 23 5.61 -31.99 8.85
C GLN A 23 5.41 -31.90 10.37
N ALA A 24 5.29 -30.67 10.87
CA ALA A 24 4.85 -30.43 12.24
C ALA A 24 3.38 -30.85 12.37
N THR A 25 3.11 -31.86 13.20
CA THR A 25 1.75 -32.23 13.61
C THR A 25 1.12 -31.13 14.48
N PRO A 26 -0.22 -31.01 14.55
CA PRO A 26 -0.94 -29.96 15.29
C PRO A 26 -0.65 -29.86 16.80
N SER A 27 0.17 -30.75 17.36
CA SER A 27 0.52 -30.83 18.79
C SER A 27 1.95 -30.40 19.11
N GLN A 28 2.72 -29.86 18.15
CA GLN A 28 4.08 -29.41 18.43
C GLN A 28 4.08 -28.09 19.20
N ASP A 29 4.80 -28.08 20.33
CA ASP A 29 5.05 -26.87 21.10
C ASP A 29 5.92 -25.90 20.27
N LEU A 30 5.27 -24.88 19.70
CA LEU A 30 5.94 -23.89 18.86
C LEU A 30 6.83 -22.94 19.66
N SER A 31 6.73 -22.94 20.99
CA SER A 31 7.57 -22.11 21.85
C SER A 31 9.06 -22.45 21.74
N THR A 32 9.37 -23.73 21.48
CA THR A 32 10.74 -24.26 21.41
C THR A 32 11.23 -24.53 20.00
N SER A 33 10.34 -24.48 18.99
CA SER A 33 10.64 -24.93 17.63
C SER A 33 11.26 -23.86 16.71
N PHE A 34 11.28 -22.59 17.14
CA PHE A 34 11.82 -21.49 16.32
C PHE A 34 12.76 -20.59 17.12
N SER A 35 13.91 -20.28 16.54
CA SER A 35 14.94 -19.43 17.12
C SER A 35 14.68 -17.94 16.86
N THR A 36 13.99 -17.59 15.77
CA THR A 36 13.71 -16.18 15.40
C THR A 36 12.25 -15.92 14.97
N PRO A 37 11.76 -14.68 15.08
CA PRO A 37 10.48 -14.27 14.50
C PRO A 37 10.39 -14.47 12.98
N GLU A 38 11.51 -14.33 12.25
CA GLU A 38 11.55 -14.56 10.81
C GLU A 38 11.30 -16.02 10.42
N GLU A 39 11.80 -16.96 11.23
CA GLU A 39 11.50 -18.39 11.06
C GLU A 39 10.01 -18.68 11.32
N ILE A 40 9.42 -18.06 12.36
CA ILE A 40 7.98 -18.16 12.65
C ILE A 40 7.16 -17.61 11.47
N ARG A 41 7.53 -16.44 10.96
CA ARG A 41 6.88 -15.84 9.79
C ARG A 41 7.00 -16.76 8.56
N SER A 42 8.17 -17.31 8.30
CA SER A 42 8.38 -18.23 7.16
C SER A 42 7.55 -19.51 7.28
N TYR A 43 7.47 -20.09 8.49
CA TYR A 43 6.62 -21.24 8.77
C TYR A 43 5.15 -20.93 8.50
N TYR A 44 4.67 -19.78 8.97
CA TYR A 44 3.31 -19.30 8.73
C TYR A 44 3.01 -19.14 7.23
N GLU A 45 3.89 -18.51 6.46
CA GLU A 45 3.70 -18.30 5.02
C GLU A 45 3.66 -19.61 4.21
N GLN A 46 4.34 -20.66 4.68
CA GLN A 46 4.36 -21.98 4.05
C GLN A 46 3.25 -22.91 4.56
N SER A 47 2.57 -22.51 5.64
CA SER A 47 1.52 -23.30 6.28
C SER A 47 0.20 -23.25 5.51
N ASP A 48 -0.78 -23.98 6.04
CA ASP A 48 -2.15 -23.95 5.58
C ASP A 48 -3.11 -23.78 6.77
N TYR A 49 -4.30 -23.30 6.47
CA TYR A 49 -5.29 -22.98 7.49
C TYR A 49 -5.87 -24.20 8.24
N SER A 50 -5.61 -25.45 7.83
CA SER A 50 -6.06 -26.63 8.59
C SER A 50 -5.42 -26.76 9.97
N LYS A 51 -4.33 -26.02 10.22
CA LYS A 51 -3.68 -25.92 11.54
C LYS A 51 -4.42 -25.01 12.52
N PHE A 52 -5.38 -24.22 12.05
CA PHE A 52 -6.11 -23.27 12.90
C PHE A 52 -7.28 -23.94 13.61
N VAL A 53 -7.43 -23.62 14.89
CA VAL A 53 -8.60 -24.03 15.67
C VAL A 53 -9.74 -23.08 15.36
N HIS A 54 -10.82 -23.64 14.83
CA HIS A 54 -12.00 -22.88 14.50
C HIS A 54 -12.80 -22.52 15.76
N ILE A 55 -13.02 -21.22 15.99
CA ILE A 55 -13.77 -20.71 17.14
C ILE A 55 -15.19 -20.39 16.70
N THR A 56 -16.15 -21.14 17.24
CA THR A 56 -17.59 -20.99 16.98
C THR A 56 -18.35 -20.34 18.13
N ASN A 57 -17.72 -20.20 19.30
CA ASN A 57 -18.36 -19.61 20.47
C ASN A 57 -18.60 -18.11 20.22
N SER A 58 -19.74 -17.59 20.69
CA SER A 58 -20.06 -16.16 20.60
C SER A 58 -19.19 -15.28 21.52
N THR A 59 -18.32 -15.89 22.32
CA THR A 59 -17.45 -15.22 23.28
C THR A 59 -16.05 -15.81 23.18
N ILE A 60 -15.04 -14.95 23.15
CA ILE A 60 -13.63 -15.33 23.18
C ILE A 60 -13.13 -15.08 24.59
N GLU A 61 -12.57 -16.13 25.20
CA GLU A 61 -12.03 -16.12 26.56
C GLU A 61 -10.51 -16.31 26.55
N GLN A 62 -9.87 -16.08 27.69
CA GLN A 62 -8.41 -16.21 27.84
C GLN A 62 -7.90 -17.60 27.43
N SER A 63 -8.63 -18.67 27.79
CA SER A 63 -8.27 -20.06 27.47
C SER A 63 -8.27 -20.36 25.97
N ASP A 64 -8.92 -19.53 25.13
CA ASP A 64 -8.84 -19.70 23.68
C ASP A 64 -7.45 -19.33 23.17
N LEU A 65 -6.75 -18.36 23.78
CA LEU A 65 -5.42 -17.93 23.34
C LEU A 65 -4.36 -19.03 23.46
N GLU A 66 -4.51 -19.93 24.43
CA GLU A 66 -3.61 -21.07 24.68
C GLU A 66 -3.52 -22.02 23.48
N LYS A 67 -4.46 -21.95 22.53
CA LYS A 67 -4.48 -22.76 21.30
C LYS A 67 -3.45 -22.28 20.26
N GLY A 68 -2.94 -21.06 20.36
CA GLY A 68 -1.93 -20.48 19.46
C GLY A 68 -2.38 -20.17 18.03
N PHE A 69 -3.33 -20.90 17.45
CA PHE A 69 -3.90 -20.64 16.11
C PHE A 69 -5.42 -20.59 16.16
N LEU A 70 -5.98 -19.41 15.95
CA LEU A 70 -7.41 -19.15 16.02
C LEU A 70 -7.94 -18.72 14.67
N LEU A 71 -8.96 -19.43 14.18
CA LEU A 71 -9.76 -19.02 13.03
C LEU A 71 -11.16 -18.65 13.51
N LEU A 72 -11.53 -17.38 13.33
CA LEU A 72 -12.82 -16.82 13.70
C LEU A 72 -13.75 -16.86 12.49
N GLY A 73 -14.82 -17.64 12.59
CA GLY A 73 -15.94 -17.62 11.62
C GLY A 73 -16.66 -16.27 11.56
N GLU A 74 -17.74 -16.22 10.78
CA GLU A 74 -18.58 -15.01 10.65
C GLU A 74 -19.47 -14.82 11.90
N ALA A 75 -19.02 -14.02 12.86
CA ALA A 75 -19.81 -13.67 14.04
C ALA A 75 -19.34 -12.36 14.70
N ASN A 76 -20.20 -11.83 15.59
CA ASN A 76 -19.82 -10.77 16.52
C ASN A 76 -19.40 -11.38 17.86
N TYR A 77 -18.11 -11.67 18.00
CA TYR A 77 -17.50 -12.23 19.18
C TYR A 77 -17.43 -11.18 20.28
N LYS A 78 -18.06 -11.48 21.42
CA LYS A 78 -17.84 -10.73 22.66
C LYS A 78 -16.49 -11.12 23.24
N VAL A 79 -15.68 -10.13 23.59
CA VAL A 79 -14.37 -10.37 24.19
C VAL A 79 -14.42 -9.93 25.64
N ASN A 80 -14.18 -10.87 26.56
CA ASN A 80 -14.03 -10.58 27.98
C ASN A 80 -12.68 -9.91 28.27
N ASN A 81 -12.55 -8.67 27.81
CA ASN A 81 -11.26 -8.02 27.64
C ASN A 81 -10.70 -7.43 28.96
N PRO A 82 -9.35 -7.35 29.12
CA PRO A 82 -8.34 -7.66 28.12
C PRO A 82 -8.06 -9.16 28.00
N LEU A 83 -7.91 -9.64 26.76
CA LEU A 83 -7.21 -10.89 26.50
C LEU A 83 -5.70 -10.63 26.65
N ILE A 84 -5.03 -11.41 27.50
CA ILE A 84 -3.61 -11.25 27.81
C ILE A 84 -2.81 -12.25 26.98
N VAL A 85 -1.94 -11.76 26.11
CA VAL A 85 -0.97 -12.59 25.38
C VAL A 85 0.36 -12.42 26.09
N ASP A 86 0.85 -13.49 26.72
CA ASP A 86 2.12 -13.43 27.43
C ASP A 86 3.07 -14.60 27.18
N ALA A 87 4.09 -14.78 28.04
CA ALA A 87 5.09 -15.83 27.88
C ALA A 87 4.47 -17.25 27.84
N SER A 88 3.24 -17.43 28.36
CA SER A 88 2.47 -18.66 28.21
C SER A 88 1.94 -18.89 26.79
N THR A 89 1.84 -17.82 26.00
CA THR A 89 1.42 -17.81 24.59
C THR A 89 2.50 -17.09 23.75
N PRO A 90 3.67 -17.72 23.57
CA PRO A 90 4.82 -17.06 22.93
C PRO A 90 4.60 -16.79 21.44
N VAL A 91 3.69 -17.53 20.80
CA VAL A 91 3.30 -17.36 19.41
C VAL A 91 1.78 -17.41 19.30
N LEU A 92 1.18 -16.43 18.63
CA LEU A 92 -0.27 -16.35 18.45
C LEU A 92 -0.65 -15.92 17.03
N PHE A 93 -1.55 -16.67 16.40
CA PHE A 93 -2.19 -16.34 15.14
C PHE A 93 -3.70 -16.21 15.38
N ILE A 94 -4.29 -15.05 15.08
CA ILE A 94 -5.75 -14.83 15.14
C ILE A 94 -6.24 -14.33 13.78
N HIS A 95 -6.99 -15.17 13.09
CA HIS A 95 -7.46 -14.90 11.74
C HIS A 95 -8.98 -14.89 11.70
N GLY A 96 -9.58 -14.00 10.92
CA GLY A 96 -10.99 -14.06 10.56
C GLY A 96 -11.20 -14.64 9.17
N VAL A 97 -12.35 -15.25 8.95
CA VAL A 97 -12.77 -15.66 7.60
C VAL A 97 -13.18 -14.45 6.75
N ASP A 98 -13.59 -13.34 7.38
CA ASP A 98 -13.99 -12.11 6.71
C ASP A 98 -13.81 -10.89 7.64
N ARG A 99 -12.98 -9.92 7.23
CA ARG A 99 -12.68 -8.72 8.02
C ARG A 99 -13.87 -7.81 8.29
N MET A 100 -15.02 -8.01 7.66
CA MET A 100 -16.25 -7.26 7.95
C MET A 100 -17.25 -8.04 8.80
N ARG A 101 -17.09 -9.37 8.90
CA ARG A 101 -18.04 -10.29 9.56
C ARG A 101 -17.44 -11.09 10.73
N SER A 102 -16.12 -11.22 10.82
CA SER A 102 -15.38 -11.73 11.98
C SER A 102 -15.05 -10.57 12.92
N ILE A 103 -15.99 -10.23 13.80
CA ILE A 103 -15.97 -8.97 14.57
C ILE A 103 -15.64 -9.23 16.03
N LEU A 104 -14.61 -8.57 16.54
CA LEU A 104 -14.26 -8.52 17.95
C LEU A 104 -14.87 -7.29 18.61
N THR A 105 -15.79 -7.50 19.54
CA THR A 105 -16.40 -6.42 20.33
C THR A 105 -16.03 -6.57 21.82
N PRO A 106 -15.43 -5.54 22.45
CA PRO A 106 -15.08 -5.57 23.86
C PRO A 106 -16.32 -5.57 24.76
N LEU A 107 -16.27 -6.31 25.88
CA LEU A 107 -17.26 -6.27 26.96
C LEU A 107 -16.95 -5.18 28.00
N ASN A 108 -15.67 -5.01 28.34
CA ASN A 108 -15.21 -4.15 29.41
C ASN A 108 -14.72 -2.80 28.86
N LYS A 109 -15.50 -1.75 29.14
CA LYS A 109 -15.16 -0.36 28.77
C LYS A 109 -13.85 0.09 29.42
N GLY A 110 -13.04 0.83 28.68
CA GLY A 110 -11.79 1.43 29.17
C GLY A 110 -10.61 0.45 29.30
N LYS A 111 -10.82 -0.85 29.04
CA LYS A 111 -9.73 -1.82 28.97
C LYS A 111 -9.36 -2.11 27.51
N PRO A 112 -8.07 -2.43 27.21
CA PRO A 112 -7.70 -2.86 25.86
C PRO A 112 -8.42 -4.15 25.49
N LEU A 113 -8.67 -4.39 24.20
CA LEU A 113 -9.26 -5.64 23.71
C LEU A 113 -8.25 -6.79 23.81
N ILE A 114 -7.06 -6.60 23.24
CA ILE A 114 -5.90 -7.49 23.40
C ILE A 114 -4.76 -6.69 24.04
N LYS A 115 -4.12 -7.29 25.05
CA LYS A 115 -2.93 -6.80 25.71
C LYS A 115 -1.80 -7.81 25.54
N VAL A 116 -0.63 -7.36 25.13
CA VAL A 116 0.53 -8.20 24.85
C VAL A 116 1.66 -7.79 25.77
N ARG A 117 2.24 -8.77 26.48
CA ARG A 117 3.42 -8.59 27.35
C ARG A 117 4.30 -9.83 27.24
N ASP A 118 5.60 -9.73 27.00
CA ASP A 118 6.49 -10.92 27.04
C ASP A 118 6.13 -12.07 26.06
N SER A 119 5.44 -11.77 24.97
CA SER A 119 5.20 -12.71 23.85
C SER A 119 6.21 -12.44 22.73
N ARG A 120 6.55 -13.46 21.93
CA ARG A 120 7.57 -13.34 20.87
C ARG A 120 6.98 -12.87 19.54
N TYR A 121 5.83 -13.43 19.16
CA TYR A 121 5.27 -13.20 17.83
C TYR A 121 3.74 -13.26 17.84
N ILE A 122 3.10 -12.25 17.25
CA ILE A 122 1.66 -12.19 17.08
C ILE A 122 1.33 -11.85 15.63
N ASN A 123 0.43 -12.63 15.03
CA ASN A 123 -0.13 -12.36 13.72
C ASN A 123 -1.65 -12.23 13.81
N ILE A 124 -2.19 -11.16 13.25
CA ILE A 124 -3.63 -10.91 13.20
C ILE A 124 -4.01 -10.65 11.75
N SER A 125 -5.03 -11.33 11.24
CA SER A 125 -5.44 -11.18 9.85
C SER A 125 -6.95 -11.22 9.68
N ASN A 126 -7.50 -10.44 8.74
CA ASN A 126 -8.91 -10.51 8.34
C ASN A 126 -9.93 -10.34 9.49
N ILE A 127 -9.67 -9.45 10.46
CA ILE A 127 -10.57 -9.24 11.61
C ILE A 127 -11.11 -7.81 11.64
N ARG A 128 -12.37 -7.65 12.07
CA ARG A 128 -12.90 -6.35 12.48
C ARG A 128 -12.71 -6.14 13.97
N PHE A 129 -11.95 -5.12 14.31
CA PHE A 129 -11.85 -4.56 15.64
C PHE A 129 -12.95 -3.52 15.82
N ASN A 130 -13.99 -3.82 16.60
CA ASN A 130 -15.10 -2.91 16.84
C ASN A 130 -14.97 -2.28 18.23
N GLY A 131 -14.37 -1.10 18.30
CA GLY A 131 -14.23 -0.32 19.53
C GLY A 131 -15.55 0.26 20.06
N PHE A 132 -15.48 0.93 21.21
CA PHE A 132 -16.65 1.55 21.83
C PHE A 132 -17.09 2.83 21.09
N ASN A 133 -18.38 3.16 21.18
CA ASN A 133 -18.91 4.44 20.69
C ASN A 133 -18.51 5.65 21.57
N GLN A 134 -17.97 5.37 22.77
CA GLN A 134 -17.43 6.35 23.73
C GLN A 134 -15.90 6.41 23.59
N TYR A 135 -15.27 7.52 23.96
CA TYR A 135 -13.87 7.84 23.64
C TYR A 135 -12.86 6.75 24.06
N SER A 136 -11.74 6.68 23.32
CA SER A 136 -10.50 5.95 23.67
C SER A 136 -10.62 4.44 23.84
N GLY A 137 -11.23 3.74 22.86
CA GLY A 137 -11.09 2.29 22.76
C GLY A 137 -9.67 1.89 22.36
N ILE A 138 -9.01 1.05 23.15
CA ILE A 138 -7.72 0.44 22.79
C ILE A 138 -8.01 -0.96 22.29
N ASN A 139 -7.62 -1.27 21.06
CA ASN A 139 -7.88 -2.58 20.45
C ASN A 139 -6.68 -3.50 20.62
N LEU A 140 -5.48 -2.95 20.51
CA LEU A 140 -4.23 -3.65 20.75
C LEU A 140 -3.32 -2.76 21.58
N LEU A 141 -2.80 -3.32 22.68
CA LEU A 141 -1.79 -2.70 23.52
C LEU A 141 -0.61 -3.65 23.65
N THR A 142 0.60 -3.22 23.30
CA THR A 142 1.83 -3.91 23.71
C THR A 142 2.48 -3.16 24.86
N GLU A 143 3.03 -3.88 25.84
CA GLU A 143 3.74 -3.36 27.00
C GLU A 143 4.77 -4.38 27.51
N GLY A 144 5.60 -3.98 28.47
CA GLY A 144 6.67 -4.81 29.02
C GLY A 144 8.02 -4.55 28.35
N ASP A 145 9.04 -5.22 28.86
CA ASP A 145 10.45 -4.98 28.51
C ASP A 145 10.97 -5.95 27.43
N SER A 146 10.20 -6.99 27.13
CA SER A 146 10.55 -8.00 26.13
C SER A 146 10.19 -7.53 24.71
N SER A 147 11.12 -7.76 23.77
CA SER A 147 10.89 -7.46 22.35
C SER A 147 9.81 -8.36 21.75
N VAL A 148 8.84 -7.76 21.06
CA VAL A 148 7.73 -8.46 20.40
C VAL A 148 7.66 -8.15 18.91
N VAL A 149 7.31 -9.15 18.10
CA VAL A 149 6.96 -8.93 16.69
C VAL A 149 5.44 -9.02 16.52
N VAL A 150 4.84 -7.97 15.95
CA VAL A 150 3.40 -7.89 15.70
C VAL A 150 3.14 -7.62 14.22
N ASP A 151 2.52 -8.60 13.57
CA ASP A 151 2.08 -8.52 12.19
C ASP A 151 0.55 -8.42 12.15
N VAL A 152 0.01 -7.32 11.61
CA VAL A 152 -1.43 -7.17 11.38
C VAL A 152 -1.68 -6.96 9.91
N SER A 153 -2.48 -7.83 9.31
CA SER A 153 -2.84 -7.74 7.90
C SER A 153 -4.35 -7.65 7.71
N ASP A 154 -4.76 -6.92 6.67
CA ASP A 154 -6.10 -7.03 6.10
C ASP A 154 -7.26 -6.89 7.10
N SER A 155 -7.07 -6.07 8.13
CA SER A 155 -8.02 -5.93 9.23
C SER A 155 -8.71 -4.57 9.21
N PHE A 156 -9.90 -4.51 9.80
CA PHE A 156 -10.71 -3.29 9.88
C PHE A 156 -10.74 -2.79 11.33
N ILE A 157 -10.08 -1.67 11.60
CA ILE A 157 -9.96 -1.09 12.94
C ILE A 157 -10.95 0.07 13.05
N GLU A 158 -12.05 -0.17 13.77
CA GLU A 158 -13.12 0.80 13.95
C GLU A 158 -13.17 1.35 15.37
N LYS A 159 -13.22 2.69 15.51
CA LYS A 159 -13.38 3.41 16.79
C LYS A 159 -12.33 2.99 17.83
N GLY A 160 -11.13 2.71 17.34
CA GLY A 160 -10.12 1.98 18.07
C GLY A 160 -8.72 2.50 17.79
N ALA A 161 -7.81 2.22 18.72
CA ALA A 161 -6.39 2.54 18.58
C ALA A 161 -5.52 1.30 18.81
N PHE A 162 -4.40 1.25 18.10
CA PHE A 162 -3.27 0.39 18.43
C PHE A 162 -2.21 1.22 19.15
N ILE A 163 -1.76 0.73 20.30
CA ILE A 163 -0.76 1.39 21.15
C ILE A 163 0.41 0.42 21.35
N PHE A 164 1.59 0.86 20.94
CA PHE A 164 2.81 0.06 20.97
C PHE A 164 3.78 0.65 22.01
N ASN A 165 3.75 0.13 23.25
CA ASN A 165 4.65 0.58 24.33
C ASN A 165 5.80 -0.41 24.61
N ALA A 166 5.77 -1.61 24.04
CA ALA A 166 6.87 -2.58 24.16
C ALA A 166 7.96 -2.32 23.10
N PRO A 167 9.23 -2.71 23.36
CA PRO A 167 10.23 -2.79 22.30
C PRO A 167 9.82 -3.82 21.23
N GLY A 168 10.28 -3.67 20.00
CA GLY A 168 10.05 -4.67 18.95
C GLY A 168 9.69 -4.14 17.57
N THR A 169 9.19 -5.01 16.70
CA THR A 169 8.86 -4.68 15.31
C THR A 169 7.37 -4.85 15.04
N TYR A 170 6.78 -3.86 14.38
CA TYR A 170 5.34 -3.77 14.16
C TYR A 170 5.08 -3.56 12.67
N GLN A 171 4.43 -4.52 12.00
CA GLN A 171 4.11 -4.44 10.58
C GLN A 171 2.60 -4.44 10.35
N LEU A 172 2.06 -3.36 9.78
CA LEU A 172 0.64 -3.19 9.49
C LEU A 172 0.43 -3.16 7.97
N GLN A 173 -0.15 -4.21 7.39
CA GLN A 173 -0.34 -4.35 5.93
C GLN A 173 -1.81 -4.34 5.51
N GLY A 174 -2.20 -3.49 4.57
CA GLY A 174 -3.53 -3.54 3.94
C GLY A 174 -4.70 -3.30 4.92
N ASN A 175 -4.43 -2.65 6.05
CA ASN A 175 -5.42 -2.41 7.10
C ASN A 175 -6.24 -1.16 6.82
N TYR A 176 -7.49 -1.16 7.29
CA TYR A 176 -8.38 0.00 7.23
C TYR A 176 -8.66 0.52 8.63
N PHE A 177 -8.18 1.71 8.95
CA PHE A 177 -8.41 2.37 10.23
C PHE A 177 -9.49 3.44 10.07
N THR A 178 -10.55 3.38 10.87
CA THR A 178 -11.57 4.42 10.95
C THR A 178 -11.81 4.83 12.40
N GLY A 179 -11.23 5.96 12.79
CA GLY A 179 -11.36 6.47 14.15
C GLY A 179 -12.76 7.01 14.44
N ARG A 180 -13.49 7.45 13.40
CA ARG A 180 -14.78 8.17 13.49
C ARG A 180 -14.79 9.30 14.54
N GLY A 181 -13.64 9.93 14.77
CA GLY A 181 -13.47 10.96 15.80
C GLY A 181 -13.59 10.45 17.24
N LYS A 182 -13.48 9.14 17.48
CA LYS A 182 -13.61 8.50 18.81
C LYS A 182 -12.27 8.21 19.49
N VAL A 183 -11.17 8.29 18.76
CA VAL A 183 -9.81 8.14 19.29
C VAL A 183 -8.97 9.37 18.92
N SER A 184 -8.01 9.69 19.78
CA SER A 184 -7.10 10.81 19.54
C SER A 184 -6.13 10.52 18.40
N SER A 185 -5.59 9.29 18.39
CA SER A 185 -4.79 8.73 17.32
C SER A 185 -5.16 7.26 17.12
N GLN A 186 -5.25 6.83 15.87
CA GLN A 186 -5.52 5.43 15.53
C GLN A 186 -4.30 4.54 15.79
N ILE A 187 -3.10 5.11 15.70
CA ILE A 187 -1.84 4.41 15.98
C ILE A 187 -0.97 5.28 16.88
N VAL A 188 -0.45 4.69 17.96
CA VAL A 188 0.51 5.32 18.88
C VAL A 188 1.74 4.43 18.99
N LEU A 189 2.92 4.98 18.72
CA LEU A 189 4.20 4.35 18.97
C LEU A 189 4.89 5.07 20.12
N ASN A 190 5.23 4.34 21.18
CA ASN A 190 5.74 4.93 22.41
C ASN A 190 6.77 4.01 23.07
N ASN A 191 7.79 3.62 22.29
CA ASN A 191 8.95 2.92 22.81
C ASN A 191 10.16 3.18 21.92
N ASP A 192 11.30 3.48 22.55
CA ASP A 192 12.50 3.94 21.85
C ASP A 192 13.08 2.82 20.99
N LEU A 193 12.89 1.55 21.36
CA LEU A 193 13.34 0.38 20.62
C LEU A 193 12.25 -0.22 19.70
N ALA A 194 11.14 0.48 19.50
CA ALA A 194 10.09 0.05 18.58
C ALA A 194 10.34 0.55 17.14
N ASP A 195 10.11 -0.32 16.15
CA ASP A 195 10.11 0.02 14.72
C ASP A 195 8.76 -0.35 14.10
N LEU A 196 7.99 0.68 13.72
CA LEU A 196 6.68 0.56 13.09
C LEU A 196 6.78 0.75 11.57
N PHE A 197 6.29 -0.23 10.82
CA PHE A 197 6.10 -0.18 9.37
C PHE A 197 4.62 -0.31 8.99
N VAL A 198 4.10 0.65 8.25
CA VAL A 198 2.71 0.66 7.75
C VAL A 198 2.72 0.64 6.22
N TYR A 199 1.96 -0.25 5.61
CA TYR A 199 2.00 -0.50 4.17
C TYR A 199 0.63 -0.78 3.57
N GLY A 200 0.22 0.02 2.58
CA GLY A 200 -1.08 -0.12 1.93
C GLY A 200 -2.28 0.17 2.84
N GLY A 201 -3.48 0.04 2.29
CA GLY A 201 -4.72 0.32 3.02
C GLY A 201 -4.97 1.82 3.25
N ASN A 202 -5.72 2.14 4.30
CA ASN A 202 -6.23 3.50 4.50
C ASN A 202 -6.42 3.83 5.99
N ILE A 203 -6.06 5.03 6.41
CA ILE A 203 -6.33 5.59 7.73
C ILE A 203 -7.22 6.80 7.56
N THR A 204 -8.45 6.70 8.05
CA THR A 204 -9.47 7.72 7.84
C THR A 204 -10.21 8.08 9.11
N ASN A 205 -10.83 9.24 9.06
CA ASN A 205 -11.86 9.67 9.98
C ASN A 205 -13.19 9.85 9.23
N SER A 206 -13.50 9.02 8.22
CA SER A 206 -14.78 9.06 7.50
C SER A 206 -15.99 8.65 8.38
N GLY A 207 -17.21 9.08 8.02
CA GLY A 207 -18.46 8.65 8.69
C GLY A 207 -18.79 9.30 10.05
N MET A 208 -18.39 10.56 10.28
CA MET A 208 -18.39 11.20 11.60
C MET A 208 -19.61 12.07 11.95
N ASP A 209 -19.84 12.16 13.26
CA ASP A 209 -20.50 13.26 13.95
C ASP A 209 -19.60 14.52 13.94
N LYS A 210 -20.12 15.63 13.39
CA LYS A 210 -19.38 16.87 13.14
C LYS A 210 -19.06 17.67 14.41
N SER A 211 -19.57 17.26 15.57
CA SER A 211 -19.41 17.97 16.85
C SER A 211 -18.05 17.77 17.52
N PHE A 212 -17.26 16.78 17.08
CA PHE A 212 -16.01 16.43 17.75
C PHE A 212 -14.81 17.22 17.21
N ASN A 213 -14.34 18.16 18.04
CA ASN A 213 -13.10 18.92 17.89
C ASN A 213 -12.21 18.59 19.08
N VAL A 214 -11.22 17.71 18.90
CA VAL A 214 -10.27 17.39 19.97
C VAL A 214 -8.91 17.94 19.58
N THR A 215 -8.42 18.89 20.38
CA THR A 215 -7.09 19.48 20.26
C THR A 215 -6.04 18.38 20.49
N GLY A 216 -5.08 18.24 19.57
CA GLY A 216 -3.98 17.27 19.71
C GLY A 216 -4.13 15.94 18.97
N ASN A 217 -5.24 15.72 18.23
CA ASN A 217 -5.44 14.49 17.46
C ASN A 217 -4.50 14.37 16.25
N SER A 218 -4.16 13.14 15.88
CA SER A 218 -3.47 12.80 14.62
C SER A 218 -3.93 11.44 14.09
N HIS A 219 -3.57 11.07 12.87
CA HIS A 219 -3.77 9.66 12.47
C HIS A 219 -2.77 8.75 13.18
N ILE A 220 -1.51 9.17 13.18
CA ILE A 220 -0.41 8.45 13.81
C ILE A 220 0.33 9.41 14.75
N ASN A 221 0.60 8.95 15.96
CA ASN A 221 1.35 9.69 16.98
C ASN A 221 2.60 8.91 17.38
N ILE A 222 3.77 9.44 17.03
CA ILE A 222 5.06 8.84 17.32
C ILE A 222 5.67 9.59 18.51
N GLN A 223 5.45 9.04 19.70
CA GLN A 223 5.97 9.59 20.95
C GLN A 223 7.43 9.20 21.17
N SER A 224 7.81 8.01 20.70
CA SER A 224 9.12 7.39 20.84
C SER A 224 9.25 6.22 19.84
N GLY A 225 10.46 5.95 19.32
CA GLY A 225 10.74 4.87 18.36
C GLY A 225 10.95 5.33 16.91
N ARG A 226 10.98 4.36 15.97
CA ARG A 226 11.11 4.60 14.52
C ARG A 226 9.80 4.30 13.80
N PHE A 227 9.46 5.16 12.84
CA PHE A 227 8.23 5.04 12.06
C PHE A 227 8.49 5.14 10.56
N ARG A 228 7.86 4.24 9.82
CA ARG A 228 7.87 4.16 8.37
C ARG A 228 6.45 3.89 7.85
N ILE A 229 6.03 4.62 6.83
CA ILE A 229 4.76 4.41 6.14
C ILE A 229 4.94 4.46 4.64
N PHE A 230 4.25 3.55 3.94
CA PHE A 230 4.35 3.38 2.51
C PHE A 230 2.98 3.20 1.85
N ALA A 231 2.74 3.90 0.74
CA ALA A 231 1.59 3.72 -0.15
C ALA A 231 0.23 3.57 0.56
N THR A 232 0.08 4.31 1.66
CA THR A 232 -1.12 4.26 2.51
C THR A 232 -1.92 5.53 2.30
N GLY A 233 -3.24 5.40 2.15
CA GLY A 233 -4.13 6.55 2.15
C GLY A 233 -4.28 7.14 3.56
N VAL A 234 -4.22 8.45 3.70
CA VAL A 234 -4.59 9.15 4.95
C VAL A 234 -5.64 10.22 4.66
N GLN A 235 -6.74 10.22 5.39
CA GLN A 235 -7.92 10.99 5.01
C GLN A 235 -8.65 11.62 6.18
N ARG A 236 -8.95 12.91 6.03
CA ARG A 236 -9.92 13.65 6.85
C ARG A 236 -9.55 13.71 8.33
N THR A 237 -8.26 13.82 8.66
CA THR A 237 -7.81 14.08 10.05
C THR A 237 -8.64 15.19 10.71
N ARG A 238 -8.83 15.08 12.02
CA ARG A 238 -9.61 16.03 12.87
C ARG A 238 -8.77 16.52 14.03
N GLY A 239 -7.56 16.99 13.75
CA GLY A 239 -6.59 17.38 14.76
C GLY A 239 -5.45 18.23 14.22
N VAL A 240 -4.27 18.11 14.85
CA VAL A 240 -3.11 18.94 14.56
C VAL A 240 -2.39 18.51 13.29
N ALA A 241 -2.30 17.20 13.00
CA ALA A 241 -1.71 16.70 11.76
C ALA A 241 -2.07 15.25 11.42
N ASP A 242 -1.85 14.83 10.18
CA ASP A 242 -1.91 13.40 9.82
C ASP A 242 -0.85 12.63 10.64
N PHE A 243 0.39 13.14 10.66
CA PHE A 243 1.50 12.56 11.43
C PHE A 243 1.98 13.53 12.50
N ARG A 244 2.00 13.07 13.75
CA ARG A 244 2.66 13.76 14.87
C ARG A 244 3.92 12.98 15.27
N ILE A 245 5.06 13.65 15.36
CA ILE A 245 6.36 13.02 15.63
C ILE A 245 7.08 13.83 16.70
N ASP A 246 7.21 13.25 17.90
CA ASP A 246 7.73 13.92 19.10
C ASP A 246 9.18 13.49 19.43
N SER A 247 9.66 12.37 18.88
CA SER A 247 10.96 11.77 19.22
C SER A 247 11.95 11.73 18.07
N GLN A 248 13.24 11.70 18.43
CA GLN A 248 14.30 11.19 17.57
C GLN A 248 14.20 9.67 17.44
N THR A 249 14.69 9.13 16.34
CA THR A 249 14.90 7.69 16.16
C THR A 249 16.11 7.21 16.96
N THR A 250 15.99 6.07 17.64
CA THR A 250 17.13 5.46 18.37
C THR A 250 18.18 4.86 17.46
N VAL A 251 17.79 4.53 16.24
CA VAL A 251 18.66 4.12 15.15
C VAL A 251 18.99 5.39 14.35
N ASP A 252 20.24 5.63 13.99
CA ASP A 252 20.70 6.77 13.16
C ASP A 252 20.13 6.70 11.71
N LYS A 253 18.81 6.68 11.61
CA LYS A 253 17.98 6.53 10.42
C LYS A 253 16.75 7.43 10.58
N PRO A 254 16.32 8.13 9.54
CA PRO A 254 15.15 9.01 9.60
C PRO A 254 13.83 8.22 9.74
N HIS A 255 12.79 8.91 10.21
CA HIS A 255 11.40 8.52 9.95
C HIS A 255 11.12 8.62 8.45
N GLN A 256 10.28 7.73 7.89
CA GLN A 256 10.03 7.71 6.44
C GLN A 256 8.55 7.73 6.11
N ILE A 257 8.14 8.68 5.27
CA ILE A 257 6.79 8.82 4.74
C ILE A 257 6.92 8.76 3.21
N ILE A 258 6.60 7.60 2.64
CA ILE A 258 6.91 7.29 1.26
C ILE A 258 5.62 7.01 0.49
N ASN A 259 5.42 7.72 -0.61
CA ASN A 259 4.28 7.51 -1.50
C ASN A 259 2.92 7.54 -0.78
N VAL A 260 2.80 8.37 0.27
CA VAL A 260 1.55 8.53 1.01
C VAL A 260 0.65 9.50 0.26
N ARG A 261 -0.64 9.16 0.18
CA ARG A 261 -1.66 10.04 -0.38
C ARG A 261 -2.51 10.63 0.74
N SER A 262 -2.41 11.95 0.95
CA SER A 262 -3.25 12.68 1.93
C SER A 262 -4.40 13.43 1.26
N GLU A 263 -5.63 13.24 1.77
CA GLU A 263 -6.79 14.08 1.41
C GLU A 263 -6.87 15.39 2.23
N GLY A 264 -5.90 15.64 3.10
CA GLY A 264 -5.92 16.76 4.02
C GLY A 264 -6.94 16.61 5.16
N ASN A 265 -6.93 17.61 6.04
CA ASN A 265 -7.69 17.66 7.28
C ASN A 265 -9.03 18.37 7.08
N ASN A 266 -10.09 17.88 7.73
CA ASN A 266 -11.46 18.43 7.63
C ASN A 266 -11.93 19.14 8.92
N GLY A 267 -11.04 19.32 9.88
CA GLY A 267 -11.26 19.99 11.17
C GLY A 267 -11.73 21.42 10.99
N LYS A 268 -12.78 21.79 11.75
CA LYS A 268 -13.24 23.18 11.83
C LYS A 268 -12.50 23.86 12.98
N LYS A 269 -12.03 25.09 12.78
CA LYS A 269 -11.91 26.14 13.82
C LYS A 269 -10.70 26.27 14.78
N ILE A 270 -9.68 25.42 14.88
CA ILE A 270 -8.59 25.72 15.86
C ILE A 270 -7.19 25.43 15.27
N GLY A 271 -6.36 26.47 15.16
CA GLY A 271 -4.89 26.35 15.13
C GLY A 271 -4.18 26.05 13.80
N GLY A 272 -4.88 25.66 12.74
CA GLY A 272 -4.25 25.20 11.50
C GLY A 272 -3.80 23.74 11.59
N SER A 273 -4.10 22.96 10.56
CA SER A 273 -3.81 21.53 10.50
C SER A 273 -2.67 21.24 9.53
N ALA A 274 -1.82 20.25 9.83
CA ALA A 274 -0.70 19.88 8.98
C ALA A 274 -0.69 18.46 8.43
N PHE A 275 0.13 18.22 7.41
CA PHE A 275 0.51 16.85 7.04
C PHE A 275 1.45 16.27 8.11
N ILE A 276 2.43 17.07 8.55
CA ILE A 276 3.33 16.72 9.66
C ILE A 276 3.31 17.79 10.75
N TYR A 277 3.29 17.35 12.00
CA TYR A 277 3.50 18.17 13.19
C TYR A 277 4.64 17.59 14.05
N VAL A 278 5.72 18.35 14.17
CA VAL A 278 6.80 18.11 15.14
C VAL A 278 6.70 19.22 16.21
N PRO A 279 6.38 18.88 17.47
CA PRO A 279 6.31 19.85 18.54
C PRO A 279 7.70 20.41 18.89
N PRO A 280 7.78 21.51 19.67
CA PRO A 280 9.02 22.00 20.25
C PRO A 280 9.82 20.88 20.93
N SER A 281 11.06 20.65 20.48
CA SER A 281 11.91 19.58 21.00
C SER A 281 13.39 19.92 20.88
N GLU A 282 14.18 19.56 21.89
CA GLU A 282 15.65 19.65 21.86
C GLU A 282 16.28 18.47 21.10
N LYS A 283 15.50 17.42 20.80
CA LYS A 283 15.96 16.24 20.07
C LYS A 283 16.16 16.56 18.57
N LYS A 284 17.07 15.84 17.91
CA LYS A 284 17.25 15.92 16.44
C LYS A 284 16.30 14.92 15.76
N ILE A 285 15.35 15.41 14.96
CA ILE A 285 14.28 14.58 14.39
C ILE A 285 14.40 14.49 12.87
N ASP A 286 15.13 13.53 12.34
CA ASP A 286 15.25 13.40 10.88
C ASP A 286 14.00 12.75 10.26
N ILE A 287 13.46 13.37 9.21
CA ILE A 287 12.25 12.91 8.50
C ILE A 287 12.49 12.96 6.99
N ASP A 288 12.24 11.84 6.31
CA ASP A 288 12.19 11.76 4.86
C ASP A 288 10.74 11.68 4.39
N ILE A 289 10.31 12.64 3.57
CA ILE A 289 9.06 12.58 2.82
C ILE A 289 9.41 12.40 1.34
N ILE A 290 9.07 11.24 0.81
CA ILE A 290 9.49 10.81 -0.52
C ILE A 290 8.27 10.50 -1.36
N ASN A 291 8.20 11.10 -2.55
CA ASN A 291 7.22 10.81 -3.59
C ASN A 291 5.77 10.78 -3.10
N SER A 292 5.42 11.60 -2.11
CA SER A 292 4.08 11.63 -1.50
C SER A 292 3.23 12.71 -2.16
N ALA A 293 1.92 12.48 -2.21
CA ALA A 293 0.96 13.38 -2.85
C ALA A 293 -0.19 13.78 -1.93
N GLY A 294 -0.81 14.92 -2.19
CA GLY A 294 -2.04 15.26 -1.51
C GLY A 294 -2.85 16.42 -2.07
N SER A 295 -4.16 16.28 -1.91
CA SER A 295 -5.15 17.34 -2.10
C SER A 295 -5.20 18.16 -0.81
N TRP A 296 -4.20 19.01 -0.56
CA TRP A 296 -4.18 19.93 0.58
C TRP A 296 -5.08 21.15 0.31
N LYS A 297 -6.35 20.90 -0.02
CA LYS A 297 -7.29 21.94 -0.47
C LYS A 297 -7.45 23.06 0.55
N LEU A 298 -7.20 24.29 0.10
CA LEU A 298 -7.49 25.55 0.80
C LEU A 298 -8.92 26.08 0.56
N SER A 299 -9.83 25.29 -0.03
CA SER A 299 -11.20 25.76 -0.27
C SER A 299 -12.01 25.76 1.03
N GLY A 300 -11.87 26.84 1.79
CA GLY A 300 -12.50 27.09 3.09
C GLY A 300 -11.66 28.08 3.92
N VAL A 301 -12.23 28.67 4.96
CA VAL A 301 -11.64 29.75 5.79
C VAL A 301 -10.39 29.31 6.61
N HIS A 302 -9.76 28.19 6.28
CA HIS A 302 -8.71 27.55 7.08
C HIS A 302 -7.47 27.26 6.22
N LYS A 303 -6.34 27.86 6.59
CA LYS A 303 -5.03 27.63 5.97
C LYS A 303 -4.49 26.29 6.48
N SER A 304 -4.49 25.25 5.64
CA SER A 304 -3.73 24.02 5.91
C SER A 304 -2.23 24.34 5.87
N THR A 305 -1.40 23.56 6.56
CA THR A 305 0.08 23.67 6.57
C THR A 305 0.67 22.37 6.06
N PHE A 306 1.76 22.41 5.29
CA PHE A 306 2.41 21.15 4.91
C PHE A 306 3.14 20.54 6.12
N ALA A 307 4.06 21.29 6.71
CA ALA A 307 4.78 20.86 7.91
C ALA A 307 4.84 21.98 8.96
N TYR A 308 4.50 21.62 10.20
CA TYR A 308 4.97 22.32 11.41
C TYR A 308 6.18 21.56 11.92
N TYR A 309 7.34 22.21 11.95
CA TYR A 309 8.58 21.56 12.38
C TYR A 309 9.32 22.44 13.40
N ASN A 310 9.30 22.06 14.67
CA ASN A 310 9.87 22.82 15.79
C ASN A 310 10.96 22.04 16.54
N ALA A 311 11.83 21.35 15.83
CA ALA A 311 12.98 20.63 16.41
C ALA A 311 14.26 20.95 15.64
N ALA A 312 15.42 20.48 16.12
CA ALA A 312 16.61 20.34 15.28
C ALA A 312 16.47 19.09 14.39
N GLY A 313 17.32 18.96 13.35
CA GLY A 313 17.31 17.79 12.46
C GLY A 313 17.11 18.16 11.00
N THR A 314 16.83 17.16 10.18
CA THR A 314 16.75 17.27 8.72
C THR A 314 15.39 16.81 8.22
N LEU A 315 14.66 17.69 7.55
CA LEU A 315 13.49 17.35 6.76
C LEU A 315 13.90 17.22 5.29
N ARG A 316 13.88 16.00 4.74
CA ARG A 316 14.15 15.72 3.32
C ARG A 316 12.83 15.59 2.58
N LEU A 317 12.65 16.40 1.53
CA LEU A 317 11.47 16.43 0.68
C LEU A 317 11.88 16.08 -0.74
N ILE A 318 11.57 14.87 -1.20
CA ILE A 318 12.05 14.36 -2.48
C ILE A 318 10.85 13.97 -3.35
N GLY A 319 10.65 14.64 -4.49
CA GLY A 319 9.64 14.23 -5.49
C GLY A 319 8.18 14.35 -5.06
N ASN A 320 7.85 15.19 -4.07
CA ASN A 320 6.47 15.27 -3.56
C ASN A 320 5.59 16.19 -4.41
N THR A 321 4.29 15.90 -4.48
CA THR A 321 3.31 16.65 -5.30
C THR A 321 2.15 17.19 -4.47
N SER A 322 1.64 18.37 -4.82
CA SER A 322 0.44 18.96 -4.23
C SER A 322 -0.52 19.48 -5.30
N ALA A 323 -1.75 18.99 -5.33
CA ALA A 323 -2.72 19.36 -6.37
C ALA A 323 -3.50 20.66 -6.09
N SER A 324 -3.34 21.29 -4.91
CA SER A 324 -4.18 22.43 -4.52
C SER A 324 -3.53 23.28 -3.44
N GLY A 325 -3.41 24.58 -3.70
CA GLY A 325 -2.83 25.66 -2.88
C GLY A 325 -1.99 25.22 -1.68
N VAL A 326 -0.65 25.31 -1.79
CA VAL A 326 0.21 24.81 -0.72
C VAL A 326 0.06 25.63 0.55
N GLY A 327 -0.26 24.90 1.60
CA GLY A 327 -0.19 25.37 2.97
C GLY A 327 1.20 25.83 3.38
N GLN A 328 1.27 26.96 4.08
CA GLN A 328 2.50 27.57 4.58
C GLN A 328 3.41 26.54 5.29
N PHE A 329 4.73 26.62 5.08
CA PHE A 329 5.69 25.98 6.00
C PHE A 329 5.85 26.90 7.20
N VAL A 330 5.44 26.43 8.38
CA VAL A 330 5.54 27.25 9.58
C VAL A 330 6.57 26.60 10.51
N ASN A 331 7.71 27.26 10.66
CA ASN A 331 8.66 27.01 11.73
C ASN A 331 8.50 28.17 12.74
N SER A 332 8.15 27.87 13.99
CA SER A 332 7.82 28.90 14.99
C SER A 332 8.92 29.21 16.01
N ASN A 333 10.19 28.82 15.74
CA ASN A 333 11.35 28.89 16.63
C ASN A 333 11.31 27.91 17.83
N ILE A 334 12.44 27.22 18.05
CA ILE A 334 13.23 27.03 19.29
C ILE A 334 14.28 25.95 18.95
N GLY A 335 15.49 26.37 18.55
CA GLY A 335 16.63 25.47 18.27
C GLY A 335 17.43 25.85 17.02
N SER A 336 18.72 26.12 17.17
CA SER A 336 19.66 26.20 16.05
C SER A 336 19.84 24.81 15.41
N GLY A 337 19.91 24.72 14.08
CA GLY A 337 20.33 23.48 13.39
C GLY A 337 19.26 22.66 12.67
N PHE A 338 18.03 23.15 12.50
CA PHE A 338 17.09 22.58 11.52
C PHE A 338 17.60 22.78 10.08
N LYS A 339 17.44 21.75 9.25
CA LYS A 339 17.80 21.74 7.83
C LYS A 339 16.61 21.23 7.01
N ILE A 340 16.34 21.90 5.90
CA ILE A 340 15.45 21.36 4.86
C ILE A 340 16.31 21.06 3.63
N LEU A 341 16.16 19.83 3.13
CA LEU A 341 16.65 19.42 1.81
C LEU A 341 15.43 19.15 0.93
N ALA A 342 15.21 19.97 -0.09
CA ALA A 342 14.07 19.82 -1.00
C ALA A 342 14.54 19.63 -2.44
N VAL A 343 14.06 18.57 -3.10
CA VAL A 343 14.48 18.16 -4.44
C VAL A 343 13.26 17.76 -5.28
N VAL A 344 13.03 18.49 -6.38
CA VAL A 344 11.94 18.28 -7.38
C VAL A 344 10.56 18.05 -6.74
N ASN A 345 10.18 18.90 -5.79
CA ASN A 345 8.82 18.90 -5.28
C ASN A 345 7.95 19.82 -6.15
N THR A 346 6.77 19.33 -6.56
CA THR A 346 5.75 20.10 -7.30
C THR A 346 4.73 20.65 -6.32
N LEU A 347 4.93 21.89 -5.89
CA LEU A 347 4.12 22.57 -4.88
C LEU A 347 3.30 23.70 -5.53
N SER A 348 1.97 23.70 -5.36
CA SER A 348 1.02 24.61 -6.03
C SER A 348 1.03 26.08 -5.57
N GLU A 349 1.69 26.42 -4.46
CA GLU A 349 1.94 27.82 -4.03
C GLU A 349 3.37 27.97 -3.49
N ASN A 350 3.93 29.19 -3.58
CA ASN A 350 5.22 29.52 -2.96
C ASN A 350 5.15 29.28 -1.44
N PRO A 351 5.92 28.34 -0.88
CA PRO A 351 5.87 28.09 0.54
C PRO A 351 6.36 29.33 1.31
N LYS A 352 5.46 29.95 2.08
CA LYS A 352 5.82 31.05 2.98
C LYS A 352 6.54 30.47 4.19
N VAL A 353 7.86 30.52 4.18
CA VAL A 353 8.69 30.18 5.35
C VAL A 353 8.70 31.38 6.29
N LYS A 354 8.31 31.17 7.54
CA LYS A 354 8.64 32.07 8.66
C LYS A 354 9.69 31.35 9.49
N SER A 355 10.89 31.91 9.66
CA SER A 355 11.87 31.44 10.65
C SER A 355 12.92 32.52 10.90
N ASP A 356 13.59 32.52 12.04
CA ASP A 356 14.73 33.40 12.31
C ASP A 356 16.02 32.55 12.28
N ASN A 357 17.00 32.89 11.43
CA ASN A 357 18.37 32.33 11.40
C ASN A 357 18.59 30.83 11.02
N GLN A 358 18.17 30.35 9.84
CA GLN A 358 18.44 28.96 9.41
C GLN A 358 18.89 28.81 7.95
N ARG A 359 19.57 27.69 7.62
CA ARG A 359 20.10 27.36 6.27
C ARG A 359 19.09 26.53 5.49
N PHE A 360 18.79 26.97 4.27
CA PHE A 360 17.83 26.33 3.36
C PHE A 360 18.55 25.84 2.11
N TYR A 361 18.45 24.55 1.81
CA TYR A 361 18.91 23.98 0.54
C TYR A 361 17.67 23.57 -0.24
N VAL A 362 17.23 24.46 -1.14
CA VAL A 362 16.02 24.23 -1.92
C VAL A 362 16.35 24.17 -3.40
N ASN A 363 16.07 23.02 -4.00
CA ASN A 363 15.92 22.85 -5.43
C ASN A 363 14.44 22.52 -5.73
N ASN A 364 13.58 23.55 -5.64
CA ASN A 364 12.15 23.44 -5.92
C ASN A 364 11.84 23.95 -7.33
N ILE A 365 10.88 23.30 -7.99
CA ILE A 365 10.37 23.70 -9.29
C ILE A 365 8.96 24.22 -9.08
N TYR A 366 8.73 25.47 -9.48
CA TYR A 366 7.40 26.06 -9.54
C TYR A 366 6.89 25.98 -10.98
N ALA A 367 5.58 25.82 -11.16
CA ALA A 367 4.91 25.78 -12.46
C ALA A 367 5.49 26.79 -13.48
N GLY A 368 6.33 26.28 -14.40
CA GLY A 368 6.94 27.04 -15.49
C GLY A 368 8.06 28.02 -15.13
N LYS A 369 8.62 27.97 -13.91
CA LYS A 369 9.85 28.72 -13.55
C LYS A 369 10.72 27.89 -12.62
N ILE A 370 11.91 27.54 -13.11
CA ILE A 370 13.05 27.22 -12.27
C ILE A 370 13.31 28.43 -11.39
N ILE A 371 13.19 28.23 -10.09
CA ILE A 371 13.75 29.14 -9.12
C ILE A 371 14.88 28.38 -8.43
N VAL A 372 16.05 28.32 -9.08
CA VAL A 372 17.30 28.19 -8.34
C VAL A 372 17.54 29.57 -7.72
N GLY A 373 16.97 29.82 -6.53
CA GLY A 373 17.00 31.13 -5.84
C GLY A 373 16.13 32.19 -6.55
N ARG A 374 15.01 32.66 -6.03
CA ARG A 374 14.76 33.45 -4.84
C ARG A 374 13.42 33.04 -4.22
N PHE A 375 13.48 32.43 -3.05
CA PHE A 375 12.42 32.65 -2.07
C PHE A 375 12.39 34.15 -1.74
N LYS A 376 11.21 34.73 -1.55
CA LYS A 376 11.10 36.04 -0.90
C LYS A 376 11.32 35.83 0.60
N LEU A 377 12.58 35.59 0.97
CA LEU A 377 12.97 35.43 2.36
C LEU A 377 12.94 36.79 3.05
N PRO A 378 12.48 36.87 4.30
CA PRO A 378 12.73 38.02 5.15
C PRO A 378 14.23 38.39 5.19
N PRO A 379 14.59 39.67 5.41
CA PRO A 379 15.96 40.18 5.29
C PRO A 379 17.01 39.58 6.26
N PHE A 380 16.61 38.66 7.15
CA PHE A 380 17.45 38.04 8.17
C PHE A 380 17.88 36.60 7.85
N PHE A 381 17.63 36.11 6.63
CA PHE A 381 18.11 34.80 6.18
C PHE A 381 19.45 34.90 5.44
N LYS A 382 20.42 34.08 5.83
CA LYS A 382 21.60 33.80 4.99
C LYS A 382 21.25 32.66 4.03
N VAL A 383 21.12 33.00 2.75
CA VAL A 383 21.08 32.01 1.66
C VAL A 383 22.52 31.82 1.20
N ASP A 384 23.07 30.62 1.39
CA ASP A 384 24.24 30.21 0.61
C ASP A 384 23.71 29.80 -0.78
N GLU A 385 23.52 30.81 -1.64
CA GLU A 385 23.02 30.64 -3.00
C GLU A 385 24.15 30.03 -3.84
N TYR A 386 24.22 28.70 -3.93
CA TYR A 386 25.11 28.04 -4.88
C TYR A 386 24.51 28.13 -6.29
N ALA A 387 24.59 29.33 -6.86
CA ALA A 387 24.48 29.57 -8.29
C ALA A 387 25.92 29.65 -8.85
N GLY A 388 26.59 28.50 -8.97
CA GLY A 388 27.95 28.43 -9.46
C GLY A 388 28.24 27.05 -10.03
N GLU A 389 29.02 27.00 -11.12
CA GLU A 389 29.26 25.91 -12.08
C GLU A 389 29.79 24.57 -11.54
N THR A 390 29.73 24.34 -10.23
CA THR A 390 29.87 23.02 -9.61
C THR A 390 28.99 23.01 -8.37
N ALA A 391 27.69 22.72 -8.58
CA ALA A 391 26.84 22.22 -7.50
C ALA A 391 27.50 20.92 -7.02
N GLY A 392 28.36 21.01 -6.00
CA GLY A 392 28.90 19.85 -5.32
C GLY A 392 27.72 18.97 -4.94
N LEU A 393 27.58 17.86 -5.66
CA LEU A 393 26.51 16.89 -5.52
C LEU A 393 26.39 16.55 -4.04
N PHE A 394 25.34 17.03 -3.37
CA PHE A 394 25.00 16.51 -2.06
C PHE A 394 24.58 15.06 -2.31
N PRO A 395 25.33 14.04 -1.86
CA PRO A 395 24.85 12.67 -1.96
C PRO A 395 23.58 12.58 -1.11
N ILE A 396 22.44 12.39 -1.77
CA ILE A 396 21.17 12.23 -1.08
C ILE A 396 21.17 10.77 -0.60
N ASN A 397 21.82 10.45 0.51
CA ASN A 397 21.85 9.08 1.02
C ASN A 397 20.46 8.69 1.57
N LEU A 398 19.56 8.24 0.68
CA LEU A 398 18.22 7.76 1.02
C LEU A 398 18.31 6.27 1.32
N ASN A 399 18.47 5.92 2.59
CA ASN A 399 18.37 4.53 3.03
C ASN A 399 16.91 4.11 3.12
N ILE A 400 16.29 3.83 1.97
CA ILE A 400 14.91 3.34 1.88
C ILE A 400 14.91 1.84 2.14
N ASP A 401 14.24 1.44 3.21
CA ASP A 401 14.14 0.07 3.68
C ASP A 401 12.67 -0.32 3.83
N ILE A 402 12.18 -1.08 2.84
CA ILE A 402 10.82 -1.61 2.78
C ILE A 402 10.87 -3.09 3.20
N PRO A 403 10.30 -3.47 4.36
CA PRO A 403 10.19 -4.86 4.78
C PRO A 403 9.45 -5.73 3.76
N LYS A 404 9.73 -7.03 3.76
CA LYS A 404 8.98 -8.01 2.97
C LYS A 404 7.49 -7.95 3.33
N ALA A 405 6.63 -7.96 2.30
CA ALA A 405 5.19 -8.04 2.53
C ALA A 405 4.81 -9.36 3.18
N LEU A 406 3.81 -9.28 4.05
CA LEU A 406 3.17 -10.44 4.68
C LEU A 406 2.41 -11.23 3.61
N LYS A 407 2.58 -12.55 3.61
CA LYS A 407 1.78 -13.46 2.78
C LYS A 407 0.69 -14.15 3.62
N LYS A 408 -0.23 -14.84 2.96
CA LYS A 408 -1.26 -15.65 3.62
C LYS A 408 -0.95 -17.15 3.50
N PRO A 409 -1.31 -17.97 4.51
CA PRO A 409 -1.30 -19.42 4.41
C PRO A 409 -2.20 -19.88 3.26
N LYS A 410 -1.92 -21.06 2.72
CA LYS A 410 -2.76 -21.65 1.67
C LYS A 410 -4.10 -22.14 2.23
N ILE A 411 -5.14 -22.06 1.40
CA ILE A 411 -6.47 -22.59 1.74
C ILE A 411 -6.65 -23.92 1.03
N LEU A 412 -6.18 -25.00 1.64
CA LEU A 412 -6.23 -26.33 1.04
C LEU A 412 -7.61 -26.99 1.14
N LYS A 413 -8.47 -26.50 2.05
CA LYS A 413 -9.84 -26.96 2.30
C LYS A 413 -10.71 -25.77 2.70
N PRO A 414 -12.02 -25.78 2.45
CA PRO A 414 -12.90 -24.68 2.87
C PRO A 414 -12.99 -24.64 4.40
N PHE A 415 -13.08 -23.44 4.97
CA PHE A 415 -13.52 -23.27 6.35
C PHE A 415 -15.00 -23.66 6.49
N PRO A 416 -15.49 -23.97 7.71
CA PRO A 416 -16.89 -24.35 7.90
C PRO A 416 -17.91 -23.37 7.28
N GLU A 417 -17.64 -22.06 7.33
CA GLU A 417 -18.48 -20.98 6.80
C GLU A 417 -18.28 -20.77 5.28
N MET A 418 -17.16 -21.22 4.73
CA MET A 418 -16.89 -21.04 3.31
C MET A 418 -17.79 -21.95 2.47
N THR A 419 -18.44 -21.33 1.49
CA THR A 419 -19.24 -22.06 0.52
C THR A 419 -18.34 -22.71 -0.52
N ASN A 420 -18.20 -24.04 -0.43
CA ASN A 420 -17.62 -24.83 -1.51
C ASN A 420 -18.56 -24.82 -2.72
N VAL A 421 -18.07 -24.29 -3.86
CA VAL A 421 -18.85 -24.14 -5.10
C VAL A 421 -19.42 -25.47 -5.61
N LYS A 422 -18.75 -26.60 -5.37
CA LYS A 422 -19.22 -27.93 -5.82
C LYS A 422 -20.54 -28.34 -5.15
N LYS A 423 -20.89 -27.77 -3.98
CA LYS A 423 -22.20 -27.96 -3.34
C LYS A 423 -23.36 -27.31 -4.10
N TYR A 424 -23.05 -26.45 -5.08
CA TYR A 424 -24.02 -25.74 -5.92
C TYR A 424 -24.04 -26.25 -7.35
N GLY A 425 -23.53 -27.45 -7.59
CA GLY A 425 -23.56 -28.11 -8.90
C GLY A 425 -22.40 -27.75 -9.83
N VAL A 426 -21.52 -26.83 -9.43
CA VAL A 426 -20.28 -26.50 -10.15
C VAL A 426 -19.39 -27.74 -10.26
N LYS A 427 -18.93 -28.08 -11.46
CA LYS A 427 -18.16 -29.30 -11.73
C LYS A 427 -16.66 -29.07 -11.67
N GLY A 428 -16.16 -28.06 -12.37
CA GLY A 428 -14.73 -27.79 -12.51
C GLY A 428 -13.97 -28.90 -13.23
N ASP A 429 -14.59 -29.53 -14.23
CA ASP A 429 -14.06 -30.68 -14.98
C ASP A 429 -13.41 -30.32 -16.32
N GLY A 430 -13.37 -29.03 -16.68
CA GLY A 430 -12.82 -28.52 -17.94
C GLY A 430 -13.71 -28.76 -19.16
N VAL A 431 -14.97 -29.20 -18.97
CA VAL A 431 -15.92 -29.50 -20.07
C VAL A 431 -17.28 -28.88 -19.81
N THR A 432 -17.79 -28.99 -18.58
CA THR A 432 -19.09 -28.46 -18.19
C THR A 432 -19.06 -26.93 -18.14
N ASP A 433 -20.05 -26.28 -18.74
CA ASP A 433 -20.29 -24.85 -18.55
C ASP A 433 -20.83 -24.60 -17.13
N ASP A 434 -19.97 -24.08 -16.28
CA ASP A 434 -20.26 -23.81 -14.87
C ASP A 434 -20.84 -22.39 -14.64
N THR A 435 -21.07 -21.59 -15.69
CA THR A 435 -21.45 -20.17 -15.60
C THR A 435 -22.62 -19.92 -14.65
N VAL A 436 -23.75 -20.59 -14.88
CA VAL A 436 -24.98 -20.36 -14.11
C VAL A 436 -24.81 -20.77 -12.65
N ALA A 437 -24.13 -21.90 -12.41
CA ALA A 437 -23.91 -22.43 -11.06
C ALA A 437 -22.93 -21.54 -10.27
N ILE A 438 -21.84 -21.08 -10.89
CA ILE A 438 -20.90 -20.15 -10.27
C ILE A 438 -21.58 -18.81 -10.00
N GLN A 439 -22.29 -18.24 -10.99
CA GLN A 439 -23.00 -16.97 -10.80
C GLN A 439 -24.03 -17.07 -9.67
N HIS A 440 -24.73 -18.21 -9.55
CA HIS A 440 -25.65 -18.44 -8.45
C HIS A 440 -24.95 -18.40 -7.07
N VAL A 441 -23.72 -18.93 -6.95
CA VAL A 441 -22.95 -18.82 -5.71
C VAL A 441 -22.60 -17.35 -5.41
N PHE A 442 -22.07 -16.62 -6.40
CA PHE A 442 -21.70 -15.20 -6.25
C PHE A 442 -22.88 -14.29 -5.92
N ASN A 443 -24.09 -14.65 -6.37
CA ASN A 443 -25.31 -13.92 -6.04
C ASN A 443 -25.78 -14.11 -4.59
N ASN A 444 -25.32 -15.17 -3.90
CA ASN A 444 -25.87 -15.58 -2.61
C ASN A 444 -24.84 -15.68 -1.48
N LYS A 445 -23.53 -15.61 -1.78
CA LYS A 445 -22.44 -15.91 -0.83
C LYS A 445 -21.30 -14.90 -0.93
N HIS A 446 -20.59 -14.72 0.18
CA HIS A 446 -19.42 -13.82 0.31
C HIS A 446 -18.12 -14.56 0.56
N SER A 447 -18.20 -15.63 1.35
CA SER A 447 -17.09 -16.52 1.64
C SER A 447 -17.21 -17.73 0.73
N ILE A 448 -16.43 -17.76 -0.35
CA ILE A 448 -16.54 -18.71 -1.47
C ILE A 448 -15.23 -19.48 -1.59
N TYR A 449 -15.33 -20.80 -1.76
CA TYR A 449 -14.18 -21.68 -1.94
C TYR A 449 -14.29 -22.49 -3.23
N PHE A 450 -13.23 -22.43 -4.04
CA PHE A 450 -13.01 -23.24 -5.23
C PHE A 450 -11.99 -24.36 -4.92
N PRO A 451 -12.41 -25.63 -4.89
CA PRO A 451 -11.47 -26.75 -4.92
C PRO A 451 -10.63 -26.75 -6.19
N ALA A 452 -9.53 -27.52 -6.22
CA ALA A 452 -8.82 -27.77 -7.47
C ALA A 452 -9.77 -28.22 -8.60
N GLY A 453 -9.55 -27.65 -9.79
CA GLY A 453 -10.42 -27.87 -10.95
C GLY A 453 -10.24 -26.82 -12.03
N HIS A 454 -10.81 -27.14 -13.20
CA HIS A 454 -10.85 -26.27 -14.37
C HIS A 454 -12.31 -25.92 -14.67
N TYR A 455 -12.69 -24.68 -14.41
CA TYR A 455 -14.06 -24.20 -14.43
C TYR A 455 -14.28 -23.41 -15.71
N LEU A 456 -15.04 -23.98 -16.66
CA LEU A 456 -15.36 -23.27 -17.90
C LEU A 456 -16.57 -22.37 -17.70
N ILE A 457 -16.49 -21.16 -18.26
CA ILE A 457 -17.60 -20.21 -18.31
C ILE A 457 -17.77 -19.65 -19.73
N ASN A 458 -19.02 -19.40 -20.11
CA ASN A 458 -19.39 -18.78 -21.37
C ASN A 458 -19.78 -17.30 -21.21
N GLU A 459 -20.09 -16.86 -19.99
CA GLU A 459 -20.34 -15.45 -19.66
C GLU A 459 -19.49 -14.97 -18.48
N SER A 460 -19.31 -13.64 -18.34
CA SER A 460 -18.58 -13.06 -17.20
C SER A 460 -19.25 -13.41 -15.87
N ILE A 461 -18.47 -13.84 -14.89
CA ILE A 461 -18.93 -13.91 -13.50
C ILE A 461 -18.91 -12.51 -12.90
N LYS A 462 -20.06 -12.09 -12.40
CA LYS A 462 -20.33 -10.74 -11.93
C LYS A 462 -20.51 -10.73 -10.41
N PHE A 463 -19.77 -9.88 -9.72
CA PHE A 463 -19.96 -9.64 -8.29
C PHE A 463 -20.67 -8.30 -8.07
N ASN A 464 -21.71 -8.33 -7.21
CA ASN A 464 -22.44 -7.16 -6.73
C ASN A 464 -23.18 -6.31 -7.81
N VAL A 465 -23.68 -6.94 -8.88
CA VAL A 465 -24.32 -6.20 -10.01
C VAL A 465 -25.80 -5.86 -9.83
N ASP A 466 -26.49 -6.48 -8.87
CA ASP A 466 -27.94 -6.28 -8.69
C ASP A 466 -28.30 -5.18 -7.68
N ASN A 467 -27.33 -4.53 -7.01
CA ASN A 467 -27.53 -3.51 -5.96
C ASN A 467 -28.55 -3.88 -4.86
N LYS A 468 -28.99 -5.14 -4.80
CA LYS A 468 -30.11 -5.59 -3.94
C LYS A 468 -29.74 -5.73 -2.47
N TYR A 469 -28.46 -5.61 -2.15
CA TYR A 469 -27.92 -5.96 -0.84
C TYR A 469 -26.68 -5.11 -0.52
N ASP A 470 -26.38 -4.96 0.77
CA ASP A 470 -25.14 -4.38 1.32
C ASP A 470 -23.90 -5.28 1.04
N HIS A 471 -23.92 -6.01 -0.08
CA HIS A 471 -23.02 -7.10 -0.46
C HIS A 471 -21.63 -6.66 -0.90
N GLY A 472 -21.42 -5.36 -1.08
CA GLY A 472 -20.14 -4.81 -1.52
C GLY A 472 -19.09 -4.71 -0.42
N ALA A 473 -19.35 -5.08 0.84
CA ALA A 473 -18.34 -5.04 1.91
C ALA A 473 -17.97 -6.43 2.46
N GLY A 474 -16.67 -6.66 2.56
CA GLY A 474 -16.09 -7.91 3.04
C GLY A 474 -16.17 -9.04 2.02
N GLY A 475 -16.01 -10.26 2.50
CA GLY A 475 -16.00 -11.49 1.72
C GLY A 475 -14.60 -12.03 1.47
N PHE A 476 -14.54 -13.33 1.20
CA PHE A 476 -13.32 -14.05 0.90
C PHE A 476 -13.57 -15.04 -0.24
N ILE A 477 -13.02 -14.75 -1.41
CA ILE A 477 -13.05 -15.62 -2.59
C ILE A 477 -11.71 -16.37 -2.64
N ALA A 478 -11.71 -17.65 -2.32
CA ALA A 478 -10.49 -18.45 -2.27
C ALA A 478 -10.53 -19.65 -3.22
N GLY A 479 -9.37 -20.01 -3.75
CA GLY A 479 -9.11 -21.29 -4.37
C GLY A 479 -8.03 -22.07 -3.63
N GLU A 480 -7.88 -23.35 -3.97
CA GLU A 480 -6.84 -24.24 -3.44
C GLU A 480 -5.40 -23.84 -3.83
N GLY A 481 -5.26 -22.81 -4.66
CA GLY A 481 -3.99 -22.28 -5.17
C GLY A 481 -4.13 -21.92 -6.64
N SER A 482 -3.47 -20.84 -7.06
CA SER A 482 -3.54 -20.33 -8.44
C SER A 482 -3.19 -21.41 -9.47
N GLU A 483 -2.17 -22.22 -9.21
CA GLU A 483 -1.73 -23.33 -10.06
C GLU A 483 -2.74 -24.49 -10.19
N LYS A 484 -3.79 -24.53 -9.35
CA LYS A 484 -4.75 -25.65 -9.28
C LYS A 484 -6.17 -25.27 -9.66
N VAL A 485 -6.50 -23.98 -9.60
CA VAL A 485 -7.86 -23.48 -9.80
C VAL A 485 -7.87 -22.52 -10.97
N ILE A 486 -8.41 -22.97 -12.10
CA ILE A 486 -8.47 -22.19 -13.34
C ILE A 486 -9.93 -21.90 -13.66
N ILE A 487 -10.31 -20.62 -13.71
CA ILE A 487 -11.61 -20.18 -14.22
C ILE A 487 -11.37 -19.61 -15.62
N GLU A 488 -11.90 -20.28 -16.65
CA GLU A 488 -11.61 -19.97 -18.05
C GLU A 488 -12.85 -19.50 -18.81
N ARG A 489 -12.75 -18.32 -19.43
CA ARG A 489 -13.72 -17.84 -20.42
C ARG A 489 -13.25 -18.20 -21.83
N VAL A 490 -13.80 -19.28 -22.38
CA VAL A 490 -13.34 -19.90 -23.64
C VAL A 490 -13.52 -19.00 -24.87
N GLU A 491 -14.62 -18.24 -24.93
CA GLU A 491 -14.90 -17.32 -26.04
C GLU A 491 -14.08 -16.02 -25.97
N GLY A 492 -13.38 -15.77 -24.85
CA GLY A 492 -12.68 -14.52 -24.57
C GLY A 492 -13.55 -13.46 -23.90
N GLY A 493 -12.90 -12.37 -23.47
CA GLY A 493 -13.54 -11.29 -22.70
C GLY A 493 -13.34 -11.41 -21.20
N ALA A 494 -14.19 -10.75 -20.41
CA ALA A 494 -14.06 -10.70 -18.95
C ALA A 494 -14.40 -12.03 -18.29
N VAL A 495 -13.52 -12.53 -17.43
CA VAL A 495 -13.78 -13.70 -16.60
C VAL A 495 -14.53 -13.28 -15.33
N PHE A 496 -14.03 -12.23 -14.69
CA PHE A 496 -14.57 -11.70 -13.45
C PHE A 496 -14.72 -10.17 -13.51
N GLY A 497 -15.82 -9.65 -12.98
CA GLY A 497 -16.05 -8.21 -12.87
C GLY A 497 -16.86 -7.81 -11.64
N THR A 498 -16.48 -6.70 -11.02
CA THR A 498 -17.18 -6.12 -9.87
C THR A 498 -17.98 -4.88 -10.26
N GLN A 499 -19.09 -4.62 -9.59
CA GLN A 499 -19.73 -3.30 -9.54
C GLN A 499 -19.71 -2.78 -8.10
N GLY A 500 -18.51 -2.43 -7.62
CA GLY A 500 -18.27 -2.17 -6.21
C GLY A 500 -17.90 -3.44 -5.44
N MET A 501 -16.74 -3.41 -4.80
CA MET A 501 -16.25 -4.45 -3.89
C MET A 501 -15.25 -3.84 -2.91
N ALA A 502 -15.54 -3.84 -1.63
CA ALA A 502 -14.75 -3.22 -0.60
C ALA A 502 -14.33 -4.23 0.46
N TYR A 503 -13.12 -4.09 0.98
CA TYR A 503 -12.64 -4.85 2.14
C TYR A 503 -12.62 -6.37 1.91
N ALA A 504 -12.73 -6.81 0.65
CA ALA A 504 -12.77 -8.22 0.29
C ALA A 504 -11.35 -8.79 0.18
N THR A 505 -11.25 -10.11 0.31
CA THR A 505 -10.02 -10.85 0.05
C THR A 505 -10.23 -11.80 -1.12
N MET A 506 -9.25 -11.88 -2.03
CA MET A 506 -9.20 -12.88 -3.08
C MET A 506 -7.88 -13.63 -3.00
N GLN A 507 -7.90 -14.96 -3.07
CA GLN A 507 -6.67 -15.76 -2.98
C GLN A 507 -6.68 -17.04 -3.80
N GLY A 508 -5.56 -17.38 -4.44
CA GLY A 508 -5.29 -18.73 -4.94
C GLY A 508 -6.13 -19.10 -6.16
N LEU A 509 -6.27 -18.19 -7.13
CA LEU A 509 -7.10 -18.37 -8.33
C LEU A 509 -6.33 -17.98 -9.59
N THR A 510 -6.59 -18.71 -10.68
CA THR A 510 -6.20 -18.32 -12.04
C THR A 510 -7.42 -17.89 -12.83
N PHE A 511 -7.35 -16.71 -13.43
CA PHE A 511 -8.34 -16.23 -14.40
C PHE A 511 -7.76 -16.33 -15.81
N LYS A 512 -8.38 -17.13 -16.66
CA LYS A 512 -7.93 -17.38 -18.02
C LYS A 512 -8.96 -16.89 -19.03
N SER A 513 -8.51 -16.18 -20.06
CA SER A 513 -9.36 -15.74 -21.17
C SER A 513 -8.70 -16.07 -22.51
N LYS A 514 -9.12 -15.38 -23.57
CA LYS A 514 -8.56 -15.51 -24.91
C LYS A 514 -7.55 -14.40 -25.17
N ARG A 515 -6.35 -14.81 -25.56
CA ARG A 515 -5.22 -13.90 -25.86
C ARG A 515 -5.64 -12.84 -26.87
N TYR A 516 -5.40 -11.57 -26.54
CA TYR A 516 -5.65 -10.40 -27.40
C TYR A 516 -7.10 -10.28 -27.94
N PHE A 517 -8.05 -10.97 -27.32
CA PHE A 517 -9.45 -10.87 -27.74
C PHE A 517 -10.06 -9.54 -27.27
N VAL A 518 -10.51 -8.73 -28.21
CA VAL A 518 -11.22 -7.48 -27.93
C VAL A 518 -12.72 -7.77 -27.94
N HIS A 519 -13.31 -7.91 -26.75
CA HIS A 519 -14.76 -8.01 -26.61
C HIS A 519 -15.37 -6.60 -26.60
N ASN A 520 -16.51 -6.40 -27.26
CA ASN A 520 -17.29 -5.16 -27.17
C ASN A 520 -18.05 -5.01 -25.84
N ASP A 521 -17.59 -5.65 -24.75
CA ASP A 521 -18.21 -5.48 -23.44
C ASP A 521 -17.84 -4.09 -22.93
N SER A 522 -18.81 -3.18 -23.01
CA SER A 522 -18.61 -1.78 -22.63
C SER A 522 -18.44 -1.60 -21.13
N VAL A 523 -18.72 -2.62 -20.30
CA VAL A 523 -18.68 -2.56 -18.83
C VAL A 523 -17.41 -3.21 -18.28
N PHE A 524 -16.97 -4.35 -18.84
CA PHE A 524 -15.85 -5.13 -18.32
C PHE A 524 -14.77 -5.40 -19.39
N PRO A 525 -13.86 -4.43 -19.64
CA PRO A 525 -12.88 -4.54 -20.73
C PRO A 525 -11.70 -5.48 -20.44
N ALA A 526 -11.46 -5.86 -19.19
CA ALA A 526 -10.34 -6.73 -18.77
C ALA A 526 -10.78 -8.16 -18.43
N ALA A 527 -9.84 -9.09 -18.27
CA ALA A 527 -10.14 -10.44 -17.78
C ALA A 527 -10.66 -10.38 -16.33
N VAL A 528 -10.07 -9.52 -15.51
CA VAL A 528 -10.51 -9.23 -14.14
C VAL A 528 -10.76 -7.73 -13.99
N ASN A 529 -11.97 -7.33 -13.61
CA ASN A 529 -12.35 -5.92 -13.55
C ASN A 529 -12.72 -5.50 -12.13
N PHE A 530 -12.00 -4.51 -11.62
CA PHE A 530 -12.31 -3.77 -10.41
C PHE A 530 -12.98 -2.47 -10.82
N GLU A 531 -14.30 -2.49 -10.95
CA GLU A 531 -15.10 -1.34 -11.39
C GLU A 531 -16.08 -0.91 -10.32
N PHE A 532 -16.51 0.34 -10.40
CA PHE A 532 -17.61 0.86 -9.58
C PHE A 532 -18.40 1.88 -10.39
N THR A 533 -19.44 1.43 -11.10
CA THR A 533 -20.28 2.29 -11.93
C THR A 533 -21.55 2.66 -11.17
N LYS A 534 -21.65 3.90 -10.63
CA LYS A 534 -22.84 4.56 -10.00
C LYS A 534 -23.98 3.65 -9.49
N GLY A 535 -24.16 3.55 -8.17
CA GLY A 535 -25.30 2.88 -7.53
C GLY A 535 -25.08 2.70 -6.03
N THR A 536 -26.15 2.50 -5.25
CA THR A 536 -26.07 2.24 -3.79
C THR A 536 -25.17 1.01 -3.52
N GLY A 537 -24.13 1.18 -2.71
CA GLY A 537 -23.17 0.11 -2.41
C GLY A 537 -21.82 0.68 -1.96
N HIS A 538 -20.84 -0.19 -1.76
CA HIS A 538 -19.48 0.21 -1.41
C HIS A 538 -18.62 0.42 -2.66
N ALA A 539 -17.81 1.48 -2.66
CA ALA A 539 -16.79 1.70 -3.68
C ALA A 539 -15.85 0.49 -3.79
N THR A 540 -15.21 0.31 -4.95
CA THR A 540 -14.19 -0.73 -5.07
C THR A 540 -12.93 -0.31 -4.33
N GLN A 541 -12.80 -0.69 -3.05
CA GLN A 541 -11.76 -0.09 -2.20
C GLN A 541 -11.18 -1.05 -1.14
N SER A 542 -9.90 -0.87 -0.83
CA SER A 542 -9.25 -1.57 0.28
C SER A 542 -9.38 -3.11 0.21
N ASN A 543 -9.33 -3.66 -1.00
CA ASN A 543 -9.31 -5.12 -1.20
C ASN A 543 -7.89 -5.66 -1.12
N SER A 544 -7.76 -6.94 -0.78
CA SER A 544 -6.46 -7.62 -0.75
C SER A 544 -6.50 -8.88 -1.63
N ILE A 545 -5.57 -8.97 -2.57
CA ILE A 545 -5.51 -10.01 -3.60
C ILE A 545 -4.16 -10.73 -3.47
N TYR A 546 -4.17 -12.03 -3.22
CA TYR A 546 -2.99 -12.83 -2.95
C TYR A 546 -2.90 -14.02 -3.90
N ASP A 547 -1.71 -14.36 -4.41
CA ASP A 547 -1.53 -15.59 -5.21
C ASP A 547 -2.60 -15.73 -6.31
N VAL A 548 -2.69 -14.71 -7.17
CA VAL A 548 -3.61 -14.70 -8.32
C VAL A 548 -2.79 -14.69 -9.60
N LYS A 549 -3.21 -15.50 -10.56
CA LYS A 549 -2.63 -15.55 -11.89
C LYS A 549 -3.67 -15.10 -12.93
N ILE A 550 -3.20 -14.39 -13.95
CA ILE A 550 -4.00 -14.08 -15.13
C ILE A 550 -3.26 -14.59 -16.36
N GLU A 551 -3.95 -15.40 -17.15
CA GLU A 551 -3.41 -15.97 -18.38
C GLU A 551 -4.28 -15.55 -19.56
N ASN A 552 -3.64 -15.14 -20.66
CA ASN A 552 -4.31 -14.90 -21.93
C ASN A 552 -5.43 -13.86 -21.84
N ALA A 553 -5.17 -12.62 -22.21
CA ALA A 553 -6.21 -11.60 -22.28
C ALA A 553 -5.84 -10.47 -23.26
N ASN A 554 -6.80 -9.62 -23.59
CA ASN A 554 -6.45 -8.29 -24.11
C ASN A 554 -5.94 -7.41 -22.96
N ILE A 555 -6.74 -7.24 -21.91
CA ILE A 555 -6.33 -6.56 -20.67
C ILE A 555 -6.41 -7.56 -19.52
N GLY A 556 -5.35 -7.70 -18.71
CA GLY A 556 -5.34 -8.60 -17.56
C GLY A 556 -6.25 -8.10 -16.43
N ILE A 557 -5.80 -7.08 -15.70
CA ILE A 557 -6.59 -6.38 -14.68
C ILE A 557 -7.02 -5.01 -15.18
N GLY A 558 -8.30 -4.68 -15.02
CA GLY A 558 -8.84 -3.32 -15.16
C GLY A 558 -9.19 -2.74 -13.80
N ILE A 559 -8.80 -1.49 -13.54
CA ILE A 559 -9.11 -0.77 -12.30
C ILE A 559 -9.72 0.58 -12.66
N GLY A 560 -11.03 0.72 -12.44
CA GLY A 560 -11.78 1.94 -12.67
C GLY A 560 -11.75 2.42 -14.13
N ASN A 561 -11.66 1.53 -15.11
CA ASN A 561 -11.57 1.88 -16.53
C ASN A 561 -12.85 2.49 -17.10
N LYS A 562 -14.01 2.18 -16.51
CA LYS A 562 -15.30 2.64 -17.04
C LYS A 562 -15.93 3.76 -16.24
N SER A 563 -15.54 3.90 -14.98
CA SER A 563 -16.10 4.92 -14.10
C SER A 563 -15.03 5.78 -13.45
N GLN A 564 -15.25 7.09 -13.45
CA GLN A 564 -14.47 8.04 -12.62
C GLN A 564 -14.72 7.90 -11.11
N GLN A 565 -15.39 6.83 -10.70
CA GLN A 565 -15.66 6.55 -9.29
C GLN A 565 -14.45 5.92 -8.63
N GLN A 566 -14.53 5.80 -7.31
CA GLN A 566 -13.45 5.34 -6.48
C GLN A 566 -13.13 3.85 -6.72
N CYS A 567 -11.85 3.59 -7.04
CA CYS A 567 -11.28 2.25 -7.22
C CYS A 567 -9.91 2.19 -6.51
N SER A 568 -9.87 2.45 -5.20
CA SER A 568 -8.65 2.85 -4.47
C SER A 568 -8.16 1.83 -3.44
N GLU A 569 -6.91 1.97 -2.99
CA GLU A 569 -6.34 1.26 -1.84
C GLU A 569 -6.31 -0.27 -2.00
N ASN A 570 -6.35 -0.80 -3.22
CA ASN A 570 -6.28 -2.24 -3.44
C ASN A 570 -4.81 -2.71 -3.34
N LEU A 571 -4.61 -3.79 -2.60
CA LEU A 571 -3.32 -4.43 -2.39
C LEU A 571 -3.26 -5.75 -3.18
N PHE A 572 -2.28 -5.88 -4.06
CA PHE A 572 -2.02 -7.11 -4.81
C PHE A 572 -0.67 -7.68 -4.37
N VAL A 573 -0.60 -8.94 -3.96
CA VAL A 573 0.61 -9.60 -3.48
C VAL A 573 0.84 -10.91 -4.22
N GLY A 574 1.94 -11.00 -4.96
CA GLY A 574 2.28 -12.17 -5.77
C GLY A 574 1.32 -12.35 -6.96
N LEU A 575 1.00 -11.25 -7.64
CA LEU A 575 0.22 -11.28 -8.87
C LEU A 575 1.11 -11.66 -10.05
N ALA A 576 0.71 -12.68 -10.81
CA ALA A 576 1.38 -13.10 -12.04
C ALA A 576 0.45 -12.87 -13.25
N ILE A 577 0.95 -12.22 -14.30
CA ILE A 577 0.18 -11.98 -15.53
C ILE A 577 1.01 -12.39 -16.73
N GLU A 578 0.45 -13.23 -17.58
CA GLU A 578 1.15 -13.71 -18.77
C GLU A 578 0.29 -13.64 -20.04
N ASN A 579 0.97 -13.35 -21.15
CA ASN A 579 0.41 -13.43 -22.48
C ASN A 579 -0.79 -12.48 -22.72
N VAL A 580 -0.58 -11.19 -22.43
CA VAL A 580 -1.63 -10.15 -22.45
C VAL A 580 -1.24 -8.95 -23.31
N ASN A 581 -2.19 -8.20 -23.88
CA ASN A 581 -1.82 -6.97 -24.60
C ASN A 581 -1.47 -5.87 -23.59
N MET A 582 -2.25 -5.71 -22.54
CA MET A 582 -1.96 -4.85 -21.39
C MET A 582 -2.14 -5.65 -20.10
N ALA A 583 -1.13 -5.70 -19.23
CA ALA A 583 -1.26 -6.47 -18.00
C ALA A 583 -2.21 -5.80 -17.01
N ILE A 584 -2.04 -4.50 -16.78
CA ILE A 584 -2.89 -3.71 -15.89
C ILE A 584 -3.31 -2.42 -16.61
N SER A 585 -4.60 -2.12 -16.55
CA SER A 585 -5.19 -0.90 -17.06
C SER A 585 -5.84 -0.14 -15.91
N ILE A 586 -5.43 1.12 -15.70
CA ILE A 586 -5.93 1.98 -14.61
C ILE A 586 -6.54 3.25 -15.21
N GLY A 587 -7.86 3.36 -15.15
CA GLY A 587 -8.60 4.39 -15.87
C GLY A 587 -9.46 5.29 -15.03
N SER A 588 -9.26 5.42 -13.71
CA SER A 588 -9.97 6.41 -12.90
C SER A 588 -8.98 7.29 -12.17
N TYR A 589 -9.22 8.61 -12.15
CA TYR A 589 -8.44 9.54 -11.33
C TYR A 589 -8.54 9.20 -9.85
N ASN A 590 -9.62 8.51 -9.49
CA ASN A 590 -9.92 8.06 -8.15
C ASN A 590 -9.50 6.58 -7.93
N ALA A 591 -8.71 6.00 -8.84
CA ALA A 591 -8.02 4.73 -8.65
C ALA A 591 -6.70 4.91 -7.88
N LEU A 592 -6.81 5.45 -6.66
CA LEU A 592 -5.69 5.99 -5.89
C LEU A 592 -5.09 4.95 -4.95
N ALA A 593 -3.80 5.08 -4.65
CA ALA A 593 -3.07 4.23 -3.70
C ALA A 593 -3.23 2.71 -3.96
N ASN A 594 -3.27 2.30 -5.23
CA ASN A 594 -3.25 0.88 -5.58
C ASN A 594 -1.81 0.36 -5.55
N VAL A 595 -1.58 -0.78 -4.91
CA VAL A 595 -0.22 -1.24 -4.61
C VAL A 595 -0.02 -2.67 -5.08
N PHE A 596 1.07 -2.90 -5.82
CA PHE A 596 1.46 -4.21 -6.32
C PHE A 596 2.76 -4.65 -5.64
N VAL A 597 2.74 -5.81 -5.01
CA VAL A 597 3.90 -6.44 -4.38
C VAL A 597 4.26 -7.69 -5.16
N ASN A 598 5.53 -7.82 -5.54
CA ASN A 598 6.06 -8.97 -6.28
C ASN A 598 5.25 -9.21 -7.57
N LEU A 599 4.99 -8.14 -8.33
CA LEU A 599 4.28 -8.22 -9.61
C LEU A 599 5.16 -8.88 -10.66
N THR A 600 4.67 -9.96 -11.26
CA THR A 600 5.37 -10.65 -12.34
C THR A 600 4.58 -10.54 -13.63
N VAL A 601 5.21 -10.03 -14.69
CA VAL A 601 4.59 -9.93 -16.01
C VAL A 601 5.48 -10.53 -17.09
N PHE A 602 4.89 -11.46 -17.85
CA PHE A 602 5.53 -12.15 -18.97
C PHE A 602 4.76 -11.95 -20.27
N ASP A 603 5.49 -11.70 -21.37
CA ASP A 603 4.95 -11.66 -22.73
C ASP A 603 3.76 -10.70 -22.89
N ALA A 604 3.96 -9.43 -22.49
CA ALA A 604 2.96 -8.38 -22.64
C ALA A 604 3.36 -7.32 -23.68
N ASN A 605 2.40 -6.67 -24.35
CA ASN A 605 2.76 -5.45 -25.08
C ASN A 605 3.01 -4.30 -24.09
N ASN A 606 2.17 -4.16 -23.06
CA ASN A 606 2.29 -3.14 -22.03
C ASN A 606 2.14 -3.76 -20.64
N VAL A 607 2.98 -3.35 -19.66
CA VAL A 607 2.77 -3.77 -18.25
C VAL A 607 1.63 -2.98 -17.65
N ILE A 608 1.80 -1.67 -17.44
CA ILE A 608 0.73 -0.79 -16.93
C ILE A 608 0.45 0.33 -17.92
N GLY A 609 -0.83 0.52 -18.23
CA GLY A 609 -1.33 1.66 -19.01
C GLY A 609 -2.63 2.20 -18.44
N HIS A 610 -3.17 3.24 -19.08
CA HIS A 610 -4.40 3.89 -18.64
C HIS A 610 -5.58 3.59 -19.57
N GLY A 611 -6.79 3.55 -19.00
CA GLY A 611 -8.03 3.46 -19.77
C GLY A 611 -8.25 4.71 -20.65
N GLU A 612 -9.00 4.56 -21.75
CA GLU A 612 -9.28 5.66 -22.66
C GLU A 612 -10.02 6.81 -21.97
N GLY A 613 -9.53 8.04 -22.16
CA GLY A 613 -10.25 9.27 -21.76
C GLY A 613 -10.20 9.64 -20.28
N TYR A 614 -9.47 8.91 -19.45
CA TYR A 614 -9.43 9.16 -18.01
C TYR A 614 -8.03 9.33 -17.44
N SER A 615 -7.96 10.04 -16.32
CA SER A 615 -6.73 10.21 -15.58
C SER A 615 -6.35 8.94 -14.81
N GLY A 616 -5.07 8.62 -14.78
CA GLY A 616 -4.56 7.56 -13.92
C GLY A 616 -4.55 7.98 -12.47
N GLY A 617 -5.14 7.20 -11.57
CA GLY A 617 -4.87 7.36 -10.14
C GLY A 617 -3.42 7.01 -9.79
N THR A 618 -3.04 7.20 -8.52
CA THR A 618 -1.71 6.86 -8.03
C THR A 618 -1.58 5.36 -7.76
N TRP A 619 -0.42 4.81 -8.09
CA TRP A 619 -0.13 3.40 -7.88
C TRP A 619 1.38 3.18 -7.71
N SER A 620 1.76 2.03 -7.16
CA SER A 620 3.17 1.71 -6.89
C SER A 620 3.48 0.23 -6.92
N ILE A 621 4.75 -0.10 -7.14
CA ILE A 621 5.24 -1.47 -7.23
C ILE A 621 6.41 -1.66 -6.26
N VAL A 622 6.35 -2.71 -5.44
CA VAL A 622 7.45 -3.13 -4.55
C VAL A 622 7.77 -4.58 -4.85
N GLY A 623 8.96 -4.83 -5.40
CA GLY A 623 9.32 -6.10 -5.99
C GLY A 623 8.56 -6.32 -7.30
N GLY A 624 9.29 -6.53 -8.39
CA GLY A 624 8.65 -6.86 -9.66
C GLY A 624 9.61 -7.46 -10.68
N TYR A 625 9.09 -8.30 -11.56
CA TYR A 625 9.87 -8.89 -12.65
C TYR A 625 9.10 -8.82 -13.95
N PHE A 626 9.65 -8.10 -14.94
CA PHE A 626 9.03 -7.88 -16.23
C PHE A 626 9.95 -8.38 -17.35
N SER A 627 9.45 -9.32 -18.15
CA SER A 627 10.19 -9.91 -19.26
C SER A 627 9.30 -10.16 -20.47
N GLY A 628 9.88 -10.13 -21.67
CA GLY A 628 9.13 -10.28 -22.92
C GLY A 628 8.19 -9.11 -23.21
N ILE A 629 8.50 -7.90 -22.73
CA ILE A 629 7.65 -6.72 -22.92
C ILE A 629 7.92 -6.10 -24.29
N LYS A 630 6.89 -5.98 -25.13
CA LYS A 630 7.06 -5.62 -26.55
C LYS A 630 6.95 -4.12 -26.85
N LEU A 631 6.23 -3.33 -26.05
CA LEU A 631 6.02 -1.89 -26.30
C LEU A 631 6.42 -1.02 -25.11
N ASN A 632 5.66 -1.01 -24.02
CA ASN A 632 5.91 -0.12 -22.88
C ASN A 632 5.91 -0.87 -21.57
N VAL A 633 6.87 -0.60 -20.69
CA VAL A 633 6.74 -1.05 -19.30
C VAL A 633 5.60 -0.26 -18.68
N PHE A 634 5.76 1.06 -18.56
CA PHE A 634 4.73 1.94 -18.02
C PHE A 634 4.38 3.05 -19.00
N LYS A 635 3.08 3.21 -19.24
CA LYS A 635 2.49 4.39 -19.85
C LYS A 635 1.87 5.24 -18.75
N PHE A 636 2.39 6.44 -18.54
CA PHE A 636 1.88 7.40 -17.57
C PHE A 636 1.03 8.45 -18.31
N LEU A 637 -0.28 8.48 -18.03
CA LEU A 637 -1.22 9.47 -18.57
C LEU A 637 -1.76 10.35 -17.44
N ASN A 638 -2.18 11.57 -17.80
CA ASN A 638 -2.82 12.62 -16.97
C ASN A 638 -3.21 12.14 -15.56
N SER A 639 -2.59 12.65 -14.50
CA SER A 639 -3.00 12.33 -13.13
C SER A 639 -2.97 13.61 -12.30
N SER A 640 -4.04 13.91 -11.56
CA SER A 640 -4.13 15.14 -10.74
C SER A 640 -3.05 15.22 -9.65
N ASP A 641 -2.46 14.09 -9.28
CA ASP A 641 -1.59 13.91 -8.11
C ASP A 641 -0.39 12.97 -8.41
N GLY A 642 0.18 13.05 -9.62
CA GLY A 642 1.01 12.01 -10.27
C GLY A 642 2.34 11.60 -9.63
N VAL A 643 2.29 10.92 -8.49
CA VAL A 643 3.45 10.25 -7.87
C VAL A 643 3.41 8.75 -8.14
N TYR A 644 4.54 8.21 -8.62
CA TYR A 644 4.71 6.78 -8.91
C TYR A 644 6.01 6.27 -8.29
N PHE A 645 5.91 5.25 -7.44
CA PHE A 645 7.05 4.70 -6.72
C PHE A 645 7.29 3.23 -7.09
N PHE A 646 8.55 2.91 -7.32
CA PHE A 646 9.04 1.60 -7.72
C PHE A 646 10.22 1.21 -6.83
N ASP A 647 10.14 0.06 -6.17
CA ASP A 647 11.22 -0.50 -5.37
C ASP A 647 11.54 -1.91 -5.83
N ASP A 648 12.83 -2.23 -6.00
CA ASP A 648 13.32 -3.56 -6.36
C ASP A 648 12.59 -4.19 -7.57
N ILE A 649 12.35 -3.38 -8.62
CA ILE A 649 11.82 -3.91 -9.87
C ILE A 649 12.95 -4.30 -10.81
N LYS A 650 12.73 -5.34 -11.61
CA LYS A 650 13.68 -5.85 -12.59
C LYS A 650 13.03 -5.95 -13.96
N VAL A 651 13.68 -5.38 -14.95
CA VAL A 651 13.22 -5.33 -16.34
C VAL A 651 14.29 -5.93 -17.22
N SER A 652 14.02 -7.07 -17.89
CA SER A 652 15.07 -7.80 -18.61
C SER A 652 15.19 -7.48 -20.11
N ASP A 653 14.14 -7.02 -20.78
CA ASP A 653 14.15 -6.56 -22.18
C ASP A 653 12.85 -5.73 -22.43
N SER A 654 12.90 -4.40 -22.62
CA SER A 654 11.66 -3.61 -22.76
C SER A 654 11.83 -2.22 -23.43
N PRO A 655 10.99 -1.79 -24.39
CA PRO A 655 11.33 -0.61 -25.19
C PRO A 655 11.27 0.72 -24.46
N LEU A 656 10.23 1.04 -23.67
CA LEU A 656 10.05 2.42 -23.17
C LEU A 656 9.23 2.53 -21.87
N PHE A 657 9.55 3.55 -21.08
CA PHE A 657 8.74 4.20 -20.05
C PHE A 657 8.28 5.55 -20.62
N THR A 658 6.99 5.74 -20.83
CA THR A 658 6.49 6.91 -21.58
C THR A 658 5.55 7.77 -20.75
N THR A 659 5.74 9.09 -20.77
CA THR A 659 4.72 10.04 -20.31
C THR A 659 4.00 10.65 -21.52
N ASN A 660 2.71 10.99 -21.40
CA ASN A 660 2.01 11.73 -22.47
C ASN A 660 2.41 13.21 -22.48
N ASP A 661 2.03 13.95 -23.52
CA ASP A 661 2.18 15.42 -23.59
C ASP A 661 0.98 16.08 -22.90
N THR A 662 1.09 16.30 -21.59
CA THR A 662 0.02 16.90 -20.80
C THR A 662 0.58 18.03 -19.93
N GLY A 663 -0.24 19.03 -19.61
CA GLY A 663 0.15 20.10 -18.69
C GLY A 663 0.27 19.69 -17.21
N ALA A 664 0.07 18.41 -16.87
CA ALA A 664 0.20 17.89 -15.51
C ALA A 664 1.62 17.42 -15.23
N SER A 665 2.15 17.72 -14.04
CA SER A 665 3.49 17.26 -13.62
C SER A 665 3.43 15.85 -13.01
N PHE A 666 4.47 15.05 -13.26
CA PHE A 666 4.62 13.71 -12.70
C PHE A 666 5.96 13.53 -11.98
N ASN A 667 5.95 12.84 -10.84
CA ASN A 667 7.17 12.41 -10.16
C ASN A 667 7.22 10.88 -10.15
N ILE A 668 8.31 10.36 -10.70
CA ILE A 668 8.58 8.92 -10.83
C ILE A 668 9.83 8.61 -10.00
N PHE A 669 9.75 7.63 -9.11
CA PHE A 669 10.84 7.28 -8.22
C PHE A 669 11.16 5.79 -8.34
N PHE A 670 12.39 5.46 -8.72
CA PHE A 670 12.94 4.11 -8.69
C PHE A 670 13.95 3.99 -7.56
N ASN A 671 13.77 2.98 -6.73
CA ASN A 671 14.67 2.59 -5.66
C ASN A 671 15.17 1.17 -5.94
N LYS A 672 16.47 0.93 -5.81
CA LYS A 672 17.08 -0.43 -5.88
C LYS A 672 16.66 -1.23 -7.12
N SER A 673 16.33 -0.56 -8.22
CA SER A 673 15.72 -1.19 -9.39
C SER A 673 16.75 -1.49 -10.47
N GLU A 674 16.56 -2.57 -11.21
CA GLU A 674 17.42 -2.98 -12.32
C GLU A 674 16.68 -2.79 -13.65
N LEU A 675 17.07 -1.78 -14.42
CA LEU A 675 16.45 -1.45 -15.71
C LEU A 675 17.43 -1.76 -16.85
N LYS A 676 17.19 -2.86 -17.56
CA LYS A 676 18.03 -3.31 -18.68
C LYS A 676 17.33 -3.11 -20.02
N LYS A 677 18.09 -2.59 -21.01
CA LYS A 677 17.64 -2.36 -22.39
C LYS A 677 16.31 -1.62 -22.47
N ALA A 678 16.16 -0.58 -21.66
CA ALA A 678 14.95 0.22 -21.56
C ALA A 678 15.22 1.70 -21.83
N GLY A 679 14.17 2.52 -21.87
CA GLY A 679 14.38 3.95 -21.99
C GLY A 679 13.25 4.82 -21.48
N PHE A 680 13.56 6.05 -21.08
CA PHE A 680 12.55 7.05 -20.75
C PHE A 680 12.21 7.89 -21.98
N TYR A 681 10.93 8.07 -22.23
CA TYR A 681 10.41 9.01 -23.21
C TYR A 681 9.44 9.96 -22.50
N ILE A 682 9.98 11.11 -22.08
CA ILE A 682 9.30 12.05 -21.19
C ILE A 682 8.78 13.23 -22.01
N LYS A 683 7.46 13.40 -22.03
CA LYS A 683 6.74 14.46 -22.73
C LYS A 683 6.07 15.49 -21.81
N SER A 684 5.75 15.10 -20.57
CA SER A 684 5.16 15.99 -19.54
C SER A 684 6.19 16.45 -18.52
N ALA A 685 5.92 17.59 -17.87
CA ALA A 685 6.70 18.15 -16.77
C ALA A 685 6.96 17.14 -15.63
N GLY A 686 8.09 17.31 -14.94
CA GLY A 686 8.34 16.64 -13.66
C GLY A 686 9.69 15.95 -13.55
N GLY A 687 9.81 14.99 -12.63
CA GLY A 687 11.09 14.36 -12.29
C GLY A 687 11.07 12.84 -12.33
N VAL A 688 12.18 12.26 -12.80
CA VAL A 688 12.54 10.86 -12.59
C VAL A 688 13.70 10.79 -11.61
N PHE A 689 13.52 9.99 -10.57
CA PHE A 689 14.50 9.77 -9.53
C PHE A 689 14.99 8.33 -9.56
N LEU A 690 16.31 8.16 -9.54
CA LEU A 690 16.97 6.86 -9.50
C LEU A 690 17.84 6.82 -8.23
N ASN A 691 17.41 6.05 -7.24
CA ASN A 691 18.14 5.81 -6.01
C ASN A 691 18.63 4.37 -5.96
N ASP A 692 19.93 4.16 -5.77
CA ASP A 692 20.57 2.84 -5.74
C ASP A 692 20.14 1.89 -6.89
N SER A 693 19.77 2.46 -8.03
CA SER A 693 19.19 1.73 -9.16
C SER A 693 20.25 1.56 -10.27
N VAL A 694 20.19 0.42 -10.95
CA VAL A 694 21.14 0.04 -11.99
C VAL A 694 20.48 0.21 -13.34
N LEU A 695 21.07 1.04 -14.19
CA LEU A 695 20.72 1.16 -15.60
C LEU A 695 21.76 0.42 -16.45
N SER A 696 21.30 -0.34 -17.44
CA SER A 696 22.19 -0.96 -18.43
C SER A 696 21.54 -0.91 -19.82
N GLU A 697 22.32 -0.50 -20.83
CA GLU A 697 21.80 -0.30 -22.20
C GLU A 697 20.57 0.63 -22.24
N PHE A 698 20.59 1.67 -21.41
CA PHE A 698 19.43 2.53 -21.17
C PHE A 698 19.46 3.81 -22.00
N LYS A 699 18.31 4.21 -22.57
CA LYS A 699 18.15 5.42 -23.38
C LYS A 699 17.25 6.46 -22.72
N ILE A 700 17.59 7.74 -22.85
CA ILE A 700 16.74 8.83 -22.36
C ILE A 700 16.44 9.79 -23.50
N HIS A 701 15.15 10.00 -23.75
CA HIS A 701 14.63 10.94 -24.73
C HIS A 701 13.68 11.93 -24.04
N GLY A 702 14.12 13.17 -23.88
CA GLY A 702 13.30 14.27 -23.37
C GLY A 702 12.73 15.12 -24.51
N HIS A 703 11.42 15.13 -24.66
CA HIS A 703 10.70 16.01 -25.60
C HIS A 703 9.69 16.86 -24.83
N GLY A 704 10.17 17.85 -24.09
CA GLY A 704 9.30 18.84 -23.44
C GLY A 704 8.94 19.95 -24.43
N VAL A 705 7.66 20.06 -24.80
CA VAL A 705 7.13 21.22 -25.57
C VAL A 705 6.71 22.35 -24.62
N ILE A 706 6.45 22.04 -23.33
CA ILE A 706 5.67 22.91 -22.43
C ILE A 706 6.38 23.20 -21.07
N SER A 707 7.44 22.48 -20.65
CA SER A 707 8.06 22.67 -19.31
C SER A 707 9.34 21.83 -19.07
N ASP A 708 10.04 22.11 -17.96
CA ASP A 708 11.30 21.45 -17.57
C ASP A 708 11.12 19.99 -17.08
N ASN A 709 12.06 19.12 -17.48
CA ASN A 709 12.13 17.70 -17.07
C ASN A 709 13.44 17.41 -16.35
N TYR A 710 13.40 16.62 -15.27
CA TYR A 710 14.59 16.31 -14.46
C TYR A 710 14.83 14.83 -14.35
N ILE A 711 16.08 14.42 -14.44
CA ILE A 711 16.51 13.07 -14.09
C ILE A 711 17.62 13.19 -13.06
N ILE A 712 17.38 12.62 -11.88
CA ILE A 712 18.34 12.62 -10.78
C ILE A 712 18.82 11.20 -10.58
N ASN A 713 20.11 10.97 -10.85
CA ASN A 713 20.75 9.68 -10.61
C ASN A 713 21.66 9.77 -9.38
N ASN A 714 21.19 9.19 -8.27
CA ASN A 714 21.95 9.08 -7.03
C ASN A 714 22.69 7.72 -6.93
N SER A 715 22.68 6.93 -8.00
CA SER A 715 23.26 5.58 -8.06
C SER A 715 24.69 5.64 -8.59
N ASN A 716 25.54 4.67 -8.21
CA ASN A 716 26.93 4.59 -8.68
C ASN A 716 27.08 4.02 -10.12
N SER A 717 26.05 4.10 -10.96
CA SER A 717 26.04 3.47 -12.29
C SER A 717 26.42 4.48 -13.40
N ASP A 718 27.54 4.25 -14.09
CA ASP A 718 28.10 5.10 -15.14
C ASP A 718 27.45 4.97 -16.54
N ILE A 719 26.30 4.31 -16.66
CA ILE A 719 25.89 3.69 -17.93
C ILE A 719 24.58 4.28 -18.46
N VAL A 720 24.64 5.55 -18.86
CA VAL A 720 23.68 6.12 -19.81
C VAL A 720 24.34 6.07 -21.19
N ASN A 721 23.88 5.17 -22.07
CA ASN A 721 24.49 4.98 -23.40
C ASN A 721 24.10 6.07 -24.39
N GLU A 722 22.93 6.70 -24.19
CA GLU A 722 22.40 7.74 -25.07
C GLU A 722 21.51 8.69 -24.27
N LEU A 723 21.90 9.97 -24.18
CA LEU A 723 21.12 11.05 -23.58
C LEU A 723 20.78 12.08 -24.66
N ASN A 724 19.50 12.17 -25.02
CA ASN A 724 19.02 13.17 -25.97
C ASN A 724 17.97 14.05 -25.29
N VAL A 725 18.38 15.27 -24.92
CA VAL A 725 17.60 16.24 -24.14
C VAL A 725 17.40 17.53 -24.94
N ASN A 726 16.15 17.89 -25.22
CA ASN A 726 15.81 19.19 -25.83
C ASN A 726 15.57 20.27 -24.74
N HIS A 727 15.56 21.55 -25.13
CA HIS A 727 15.42 22.74 -24.28
C HIS A 727 14.54 22.53 -23.02
N GLY A 728 15.10 22.84 -21.83
CA GLY A 728 14.41 22.72 -20.53
C GLY A 728 14.60 21.39 -19.79
N SER A 729 15.29 20.39 -20.37
CA SER A 729 15.57 19.13 -19.67
C SER A 729 16.94 19.14 -18.98
N TYR A 730 16.99 18.73 -17.71
CA TYR A 730 18.19 18.74 -16.87
C TYR A 730 18.51 17.33 -16.37
N PHE A 731 19.75 16.88 -16.57
CA PHE A 731 20.26 15.64 -16.00
C PHE A 731 21.23 15.99 -14.86
N LEU A 732 20.94 15.50 -13.65
CA LEU A 732 21.76 15.68 -12.45
C LEU A 732 22.21 14.29 -12.00
N GLY A 733 23.36 13.85 -12.50
CA GLY A 733 24.01 12.60 -12.10
C GLY A 733 25.21 12.86 -11.19
N LYS A 734 25.64 11.82 -10.48
CA LYS A 734 26.87 11.81 -9.69
C LYS A 734 28.13 12.04 -10.54
#